data_AF-A0A517MQ13-F1
#
_entry.id   AF-A0A517MQ13-F1
#
_cell.length_a   1.000
_cell.length_b   1.000
_cell.length_c   1.000
_cell.angle_alpha   90.00
_cell.angle_beta   90.00
_cell.angle_gamma   90.00
#
_symmetry.space_group_name_H-M   'P 1'
#
loop_
_entity.id
_entity.type
_entity.pdbx_description
1 polymer ?
#
loop_
_entity_poly.entity_id
_entity_poly.type
_entity_poly.pdbx_seq_one_letter_code
_entity_poly.pdbx_strand_id
1 'polypeptide(L)'
;MPDGCEIVVIGAGGHGKVIVRALQESGASVVAILDDDPALWGQEFSGVPITGPIESSTTHVSLSAVLAVGDNATRKALSERLDREWLTVIHPNANVDPTAVLGPGTVVLSGAIVQPDAQIGSHAIINTGASVDHDCVVGDFVHVAPGARLAGEVSVGEGAFLGIGSSVVPNIDIGAWTTVGAGAAVVNHLAERIVAVGVPAKPTTRTDSANPPSTNLPVGPSPGDGGKGSPRDPNQAEHLTSDADLTALPETLEEAAAKEEAAAKEQASEPANDDQPPRIYLSPPHMSLRERELLLDAFDSNWIAPLGPHVDAFEKEFAEKVGAREAVALSSGTAALHLSLILAGVQQGDDVLTSSLTFAATANAITYVGAKPVFIDSDRETWNMDPELLGEELEASAKRGKLPKAVVIVDLYGQCADYDRIAKICRFYDVPLIEDAAEALGATYRGKSAGTFGSFGVFSFNGNKIITTSGGGMLVTDQKELADKARFLATQARDPAPHYQHSEIGYNYRMSNLLAAVGRGQLAELDSRVNQRRANFEYYSQALGDVPGIRFMPEISGGRSTRWLTCLLVDPDKFGATTEEIRLAHERENIESRPLWKPMHMQPVFAQCPMRGGTVSEQLFEKGLCLPSGSSLSRDERQRVVEVLLAAGNRRTTPVDREEKVATSVQAR
;
A
#
# COMPACT_ATOMS: atom_id res chain seq x y z
N MET A 1 -38.51 14.15 3.07
CA MET A 1 -39.31 12.98 2.68
C MET A 1 -40.73 13.18 3.18
N PRO A 2 -41.80 12.70 2.50
CA PRO A 2 -43.13 12.68 3.10
C PRO A 2 -43.12 11.74 4.32
N ASP A 3 -43.75 12.16 5.42
CA ASP A 3 -43.85 11.37 6.65
C ASP A 3 -44.54 10.03 6.38
N GLY A 4 -43.92 8.92 6.82
CA GLY A 4 -44.48 7.56 6.71
C GLY A 4 -44.14 6.81 5.42
N CYS A 5 -43.19 7.28 4.60
CA CYS A 5 -42.70 6.52 3.45
C CYS A 5 -41.83 5.33 3.92
N GLU A 6 -42.32 4.11 3.68
CA GLU A 6 -41.58 2.87 3.89
C GLU A 6 -40.65 2.61 2.69
N ILE A 7 -39.38 2.33 2.98
CA ILE A 7 -38.32 2.24 1.97
C ILE A 7 -37.65 0.88 2.00
N VAL A 8 -37.39 0.35 0.81
CA VAL A 8 -36.56 -0.85 0.62
C VAL A 8 -35.19 -0.45 0.10
N VAL A 9 -34.15 -0.96 0.74
CA VAL A 9 -32.76 -0.79 0.29
C VAL A 9 -32.35 -2.03 -0.50
N ILE A 10 -31.83 -1.84 -1.71
CA ILE A 10 -31.39 -2.92 -2.59
C ILE A 10 -29.86 -2.97 -2.59
N GLY A 11 -29.30 -4.00 -1.99
CA GLY A 11 -27.87 -4.20 -1.78
C GLY A 11 -27.48 -4.12 -0.29
N ALA A 12 -26.94 -5.21 0.24
CA ALA A 12 -26.45 -5.37 1.60
C ALA A 12 -24.91 -5.27 1.73
N GLY A 13 -24.24 -4.71 0.71
CA GLY A 13 -22.81 -4.42 0.78
C GLY A 13 -22.46 -3.28 1.75
N GLY A 14 -21.17 -2.94 1.84
CA GLY A 14 -20.69 -1.84 2.70
C GLY A 14 -21.36 -0.48 2.41
N HIS A 15 -21.72 -0.21 1.15
CA HIS A 15 -22.50 0.98 0.78
C HIS A 15 -23.94 0.91 1.30
N GLY A 16 -24.57 -0.27 1.32
CA GLY A 16 -25.88 -0.54 1.94
C GLY A 16 -25.98 -0.02 3.37
N LYS A 17 -24.98 -0.30 4.21
CA LYS A 17 -24.92 0.19 5.60
C LYS A 17 -24.97 1.72 5.68
N VAL A 18 -24.25 2.39 4.79
CA VAL A 18 -24.19 3.86 4.74
C VAL A 18 -25.52 4.45 4.29
N ILE A 19 -26.16 3.85 3.28
CA ILE A 19 -27.48 4.29 2.79
C ILE A 19 -28.57 4.09 3.83
N VAL A 20 -28.62 2.93 4.48
CA VAL A 20 -29.58 2.65 5.57
C VAL A 20 -29.45 3.70 6.66
N ARG A 21 -28.23 4.03 7.07
CA ARG A 21 -28.01 5.04 8.10
C ARG A 21 -28.41 6.44 7.64
N ALA A 22 -28.04 6.83 6.41
CA ALA A 22 -28.42 8.12 5.83
C ALA A 22 -29.95 8.28 5.77
N LEU A 23 -30.66 7.24 5.38
CA LEU A 23 -32.13 7.22 5.35
C LEU A 23 -32.73 7.38 6.76
N GLN A 24 -32.22 6.64 7.74
CA GLN A 24 -32.67 6.74 9.13
C GLN A 24 -32.42 8.14 9.71
N GLU A 25 -31.27 8.74 9.44
CA GLU A 25 -30.94 10.10 9.90
C GLU A 25 -31.79 11.18 9.20
N SER A 26 -32.20 10.93 7.94
CA SER A 26 -33.20 11.75 7.23
C SER A 26 -34.65 11.50 7.69
N GLY A 27 -34.86 10.70 8.74
CA GLY A 27 -36.17 10.39 9.32
C GLY A 27 -36.99 9.37 8.53
N ALA A 28 -36.37 8.63 7.61
CA ALA A 28 -37.05 7.66 6.76
C ALA A 28 -37.14 6.27 7.43
N SER A 29 -38.26 5.58 7.21
CA SER A 29 -38.46 4.22 7.73
C SER A 29 -37.98 3.19 6.72
N VAL A 30 -36.84 2.55 6.99
CA VAL A 30 -36.32 1.47 6.16
C VAL A 30 -36.88 0.15 6.68
N VAL A 31 -37.69 -0.53 5.86
CA VAL A 31 -38.43 -1.72 6.31
C VAL A 31 -37.74 -3.03 5.99
N ALA A 32 -36.90 -3.04 4.95
CA ALA A 32 -36.20 -4.23 4.50
C ALA A 32 -34.97 -3.86 3.67
N ILE A 33 -33.97 -4.73 3.73
CA ILE A 33 -32.83 -4.77 2.83
C ILE A 33 -32.94 -6.04 1.99
N LEU A 34 -32.69 -5.94 0.69
CA LEU A 34 -32.73 -7.06 -0.24
C LEU A 34 -31.36 -7.27 -0.86
N ASP A 35 -30.90 -8.52 -0.89
CA ASP A 35 -29.62 -8.90 -1.46
C ASP A 35 -29.71 -10.33 -2.01
N ASP A 36 -29.07 -10.56 -3.16
CA ASP A 36 -29.12 -11.87 -3.83
C ASP A 36 -28.25 -12.93 -3.10
N ASP A 37 -27.39 -12.52 -2.16
CA ASP A 37 -26.59 -13.44 -1.32
C ASP A 37 -27.43 -14.06 -0.18
N PRO A 38 -27.74 -15.38 -0.25
CA PRO A 38 -28.54 -16.05 0.78
C PRO A 38 -27.86 -16.11 2.15
N ALA A 39 -26.53 -15.97 2.22
CA ALA A 39 -25.81 -15.97 3.49
C ALA A 39 -26.12 -14.73 4.34
N LEU A 40 -26.60 -13.65 3.71
CA LEU A 40 -26.95 -12.40 4.38
C LEU A 40 -28.38 -12.41 4.92
N TRP A 41 -29.23 -13.34 4.47
CA TRP A 41 -30.64 -13.35 4.84
C TRP A 41 -30.84 -13.67 6.33
N GLY A 42 -31.68 -12.89 7.00
CA GLY A 42 -31.92 -12.97 8.44
C GLY A 42 -30.91 -12.20 9.30
N GLN A 43 -29.86 -11.63 8.71
CA GLN A 43 -29.02 -10.63 9.39
C GLN A 43 -29.70 -9.25 9.36
N GLU A 44 -29.21 -8.31 10.15
CA GLU A 44 -29.76 -6.94 10.22
C GLU A 44 -28.66 -5.87 10.14
N PHE A 45 -28.95 -4.75 9.50
CA PHE A 45 -28.12 -3.53 9.58
C PHE A 45 -28.87 -2.42 10.28
N SER A 46 -28.32 -1.92 11.39
CA SER A 46 -28.91 -0.82 12.17
C SER A 46 -30.39 -1.06 12.52
N GLY A 47 -30.74 -2.32 12.85
CA GLY A 47 -32.10 -2.74 13.18
C GLY A 47 -33.04 -2.96 11.98
N VAL A 48 -32.50 -2.99 10.76
CA VAL A 48 -33.25 -3.26 9.52
C VAL A 48 -32.89 -4.66 9.00
N PRO A 49 -33.86 -5.57 8.82
CA PRO A 49 -33.58 -6.94 8.41
C PRO A 49 -33.25 -7.06 6.92
N ILE A 50 -32.38 -8.01 6.61
CA ILE A 50 -32.12 -8.49 5.25
C ILE A 50 -33.08 -9.64 4.97
N THR A 51 -34.09 -9.40 4.15
CA THR A 51 -35.30 -10.25 4.12
C THR A 51 -35.37 -11.23 2.95
N GLY A 52 -34.45 -11.16 1.98
CA GLY A 52 -34.45 -12.07 0.84
C GLY A 52 -33.80 -11.50 -0.42
N PRO A 53 -33.97 -12.19 -1.57
CA PRO A 53 -33.33 -11.83 -2.84
C PRO A 53 -33.86 -10.51 -3.39
N ILE A 54 -33.11 -9.89 -4.30
CA ILE A 54 -33.48 -8.62 -4.94
C ILE A 54 -34.77 -8.77 -5.76
N GLU A 55 -35.07 -9.95 -6.31
CA GLU A 55 -36.35 -10.18 -7.00
C GLU A 55 -37.57 -10.09 -6.06
N SER A 56 -37.40 -10.34 -4.75
CA SER A 56 -38.45 -10.12 -3.74
C SER A 56 -38.78 -8.63 -3.57
N SER A 57 -38.02 -7.73 -4.19
CA SER A 57 -38.40 -6.32 -4.26
C SER A 57 -39.75 -6.14 -4.98
N THR A 58 -40.11 -7.05 -5.89
CA THR A 58 -41.39 -7.05 -6.62
C THR A 58 -42.62 -7.37 -5.76
N THR A 59 -42.47 -7.87 -4.52
CA THR A 59 -43.58 -7.99 -3.56
C THR A 59 -43.79 -6.71 -2.74
N HIS A 60 -42.91 -5.73 -2.89
CA HIS A 60 -42.93 -4.42 -2.22
C HIS A 60 -43.14 -3.27 -3.22
N VAL A 61 -43.94 -3.47 -4.29
CA VAL A 61 -44.10 -2.49 -5.40
C VAL A 61 -44.60 -1.13 -4.92
N SER A 62 -45.35 -1.08 -3.82
CA SER A 62 -45.86 0.16 -3.22
C SER A 62 -44.81 0.95 -2.44
N LEU A 63 -43.58 0.43 -2.28
CA LEU A 63 -42.51 1.06 -1.52
C LEU A 63 -41.50 1.74 -2.43
N SER A 64 -41.03 2.92 -2.04
CA SER A 64 -39.90 3.57 -2.71
C SER A 64 -38.63 2.74 -2.49
N ALA A 65 -37.76 2.69 -3.49
CA ALA A 65 -36.53 1.90 -3.43
C ALA A 65 -35.28 2.77 -3.65
N VAL A 66 -34.17 2.37 -3.04
CA VAL A 66 -32.85 2.93 -3.33
C VAL A 66 -31.88 1.80 -3.68
N LEU A 67 -31.09 1.99 -4.75
CA LEU A 67 -29.99 1.09 -5.08
C LEU A 67 -28.76 1.44 -4.26
N ALA A 68 -28.40 0.59 -3.31
CA ALA A 68 -27.22 0.74 -2.46
C ALA A 68 -26.05 -0.13 -2.92
N VAL A 69 -25.79 -0.12 -4.23
CA VAL A 69 -24.69 -0.85 -4.88
C VAL A 69 -23.61 0.13 -5.33
N GLY A 70 -22.41 0.00 -4.77
CA GLY A 70 -21.29 0.90 -5.06
C GLY A 70 -20.69 0.72 -6.46
N ASP A 71 -20.80 -0.47 -7.06
CA ASP A 71 -20.33 -0.76 -8.42
C ASP A 71 -21.29 -0.18 -9.48
N ASN A 72 -20.73 0.59 -10.43
CA ASN A 72 -21.50 1.36 -11.39
C ASN A 72 -22.23 0.48 -12.41
N ALA A 73 -21.55 -0.54 -12.95
CA ALA A 73 -22.12 -1.43 -13.96
C ALA A 73 -23.24 -2.29 -13.37
N THR A 74 -23.03 -2.82 -12.16
CA THR A 74 -24.05 -3.58 -11.43
C THR A 74 -25.25 -2.70 -11.10
N ARG A 75 -25.03 -1.46 -10.64
CA ARG A 75 -26.11 -0.50 -10.37
C ARG A 75 -26.94 -0.19 -11.61
N LYS A 76 -26.28 0.01 -12.76
CA LYS A 76 -26.97 0.18 -14.05
C LYS A 76 -27.82 -1.04 -14.41
N ALA A 77 -27.22 -2.23 -14.42
CA ALA A 77 -27.92 -3.47 -14.75
C ALA A 77 -29.12 -3.73 -13.83
N LEU A 78 -28.99 -3.44 -12.53
CA LEU A 78 -30.09 -3.56 -11.56
C LEU A 78 -31.19 -2.52 -11.80
N SER A 79 -30.83 -1.27 -12.11
CA SER A 79 -31.83 -0.23 -12.40
C SER A 79 -32.67 -0.52 -13.64
N GLU A 80 -32.05 -1.11 -14.67
CA GLU A 80 -32.73 -1.51 -15.91
C GLU A 80 -33.58 -2.77 -15.70
N ARG A 81 -33.14 -3.66 -14.80
CA ARG A 81 -33.84 -4.91 -14.46
C ARG A 81 -35.08 -4.66 -13.59
N LEU A 82 -35.07 -3.62 -12.77
CA LEU A 82 -36.09 -3.34 -11.76
C LEU A 82 -36.89 -2.09 -12.14
N ASP A 83 -38.06 -2.29 -12.75
CA ASP A 83 -38.96 -1.19 -13.12
C ASP A 83 -39.69 -0.65 -11.89
N ARG A 84 -39.14 0.41 -11.29
CA ARG A 84 -39.56 0.97 -10.00
C ARG A 84 -39.35 2.48 -9.92
N GLU A 85 -40.07 3.12 -9.00
CA GLU A 85 -39.75 4.49 -8.59
C GLU A 85 -38.51 4.52 -7.68
N TRP A 86 -37.49 5.24 -8.12
CA TRP A 86 -36.21 5.34 -7.42
C TRP A 86 -36.12 6.59 -6.57
N LEU A 87 -35.85 6.39 -5.29
CA LEU A 87 -35.74 7.45 -4.31
C LEU A 87 -34.37 8.14 -4.41
N THR A 88 -34.39 9.46 -4.59
CA THR A 88 -33.19 10.30 -4.40
C THR A 88 -32.98 10.53 -2.91
N VAL A 89 -31.80 10.19 -2.40
CA VAL A 89 -31.44 10.28 -0.98
C VAL A 89 -30.48 11.43 -0.77
N ILE A 90 -30.84 12.40 0.05
CA ILE A 90 -29.97 13.49 0.47
C ILE A 90 -29.80 13.37 1.99
N HIS A 91 -28.57 13.20 2.42
CA HIS A 91 -28.21 13.16 3.84
C HIS A 91 -28.45 14.53 4.50
N PRO A 92 -28.90 14.64 5.77
CA PRO A 92 -29.22 15.93 6.39
C PRO A 92 -28.03 16.88 6.50
N ASN A 93 -26.82 16.32 6.64
CA ASN A 93 -25.55 17.06 6.67
C ASN A 93 -24.94 17.31 5.27
N ALA A 94 -25.63 17.00 4.17
CA ALA A 94 -25.20 17.40 2.83
C ALA A 94 -25.68 18.82 2.52
N ASN A 95 -24.91 19.57 1.74
CA ASN A 95 -25.30 20.88 1.24
C ASN A 95 -25.56 20.78 -0.27
N VAL A 96 -26.83 20.83 -0.66
CA VAL A 96 -27.24 20.82 -2.07
C VAL A 96 -27.93 22.14 -2.35
N ASP A 97 -27.38 22.91 -3.29
CA ASP A 97 -27.97 24.18 -3.68
C ASP A 97 -29.37 23.98 -4.30
N PRO A 98 -30.36 24.85 -4.01
CA PRO A 98 -31.70 24.73 -4.55
C PRO A 98 -31.80 24.77 -6.09
N THR A 99 -30.82 25.33 -6.80
CA THR A 99 -30.84 25.34 -8.27
C THR A 99 -30.20 24.10 -8.91
N ALA A 100 -29.52 23.27 -8.11
CA ALA A 100 -28.97 22.00 -8.59
C ALA A 100 -30.09 21.00 -8.94
N VAL A 101 -29.89 20.24 -10.01
CA VAL A 101 -30.84 19.22 -10.48
C VAL A 101 -30.28 17.84 -10.17
N LEU A 102 -31.05 17.02 -9.45
CA LEU A 102 -30.68 15.65 -9.14
C LEU A 102 -31.61 14.65 -9.84
N GLY A 103 -31.03 13.69 -10.55
CA GLY A 103 -31.74 12.59 -11.16
C GLY A 103 -32.32 11.60 -10.13
N PRO A 104 -33.30 10.78 -10.53
CA PRO A 104 -33.90 9.76 -9.68
C PRO A 104 -32.87 8.72 -9.23
N GLY A 105 -33.04 8.20 -8.01
CA GLY A 105 -32.16 7.18 -7.43
C GLY A 105 -30.76 7.66 -7.03
N THR A 106 -30.48 8.96 -7.16
CA THR A 106 -29.19 9.55 -6.80
C THR A 106 -29.04 9.66 -5.29
N VAL A 107 -27.82 9.47 -4.80
CA VAL A 107 -27.50 9.57 -3.38
C VAL A 107 -26.46 10.65 -3.16
N VAL A 108 -26.75 11.58 -2.25
CA VAL A 108 -25.84 12.61 -1.75
C VAL A 108 -25.60 12.37 -0.25
N LEU A 109 -24.36 12.02 0.10
CA LEU A 109 -24.00 11.56 1.45
C LEU A 109 -23.47 12.69 2.36
N SER A 110 -23.25 12.35 3.63
CA SER A 110 -22.87 13.31 4.69
C SER A 110 -21.69 14.20 4.29
N GLY A 111 -21.84 15.51 4.50
CA GLY A 111 -20.81 16.51 4.19
C GLY A 111 -20.53 16.72 2.71
N ALA A 112 -21.25 16.06 1.80
CA ALA A 112 -21.14 16.34 0.37
C ALA A 112 -21.70 17.73 0.03
N ILE A 113 -21.12 18.37 -0.99
CA ILE A 113 -21.52 19.71 -1.46
C ILE A 113 -21.86 19.63 -2.95
N VAL A 114 -23.04 20.12 -3.33
CA VAL A 114 -23.46 20.30 -4.73
C VAL A 114 -23.86 21.76 -4.89
N GLN A 115 -23.11 22.49 -5.72
CA GLN A 115 -23.21 23.94 -5.89
C GLN A 115 -24.23 24.34 -6.97
N PRO A 116 -24.56 25.65 -7.12
CA PRO A 116 -25.57 26.13 -8.04
C PRO A 116 -25.43 25.60 -9.46
N ASP A 117 -26.57 25.31 -10.09
CA ASP A 117 -26.72 24.98 -11.50
C ASP A 117 -26.02 23.69 -11.95
N ALA A 118 -25.48 22.91 -11.00
CA ALA A 118 -24.96 21.57 -11.24
C ALA A 118 -26.10 20.60 -11.61
N GLN A 119 -25.84 19.74 -12.59
CA GLN A 119 -26.76 18.71 -13.06
C GLN A 119 -26.19 17.33 -12.74
N ILE A 120 -26.88 16.58 -11.89
CA ILE A 120 -26.49 15.22 -11.51
C ILE A 120 -27.50 14.24 -12.11
N GLY A 121 -26.99 13.26 -12.85
CA GLY A 121 -27.76 12.22 -13.51
C GLY A 121 -28.41 11.25 -12.53
N SER A 122 -29.10 10.25 -13.08
CA SER A 122 -29.83 9.22 -12.33
C SER A 122 -28.85 8.22 -11.71
N HIS A 123 -29.17 7.72 -10.52
CA HIS A 123 -28.36 6.71 -9.82
C HIS A 123 -26.89 7.10 -9.62
N ALA A 124 -26.60 8.40 -9.57
CA ALA A 124 -25.28 8.89 -9.24
C ALA A 124 -25.03 8.77 -7.73
N ILE A 125 -23.77 8.63 -7.34
CA ILE A 125 -23.35 8.63 -5.94
C ILE A 125 -22.41 9.81 -5.73
N ILE A 126 -22.85 10.80 -4.97
CA ILE A 126 -22.01 11.88 -4.44
C ILE A 126 -21.68 11.52 -2.99
N ASN A 127 -20.49 10.94 -2.81
CA ASN A 127 -20.13 10.28 -1.58
C ASN A 127 -19.68 11.27 -0.48
N THR A 128 -19.43 10.75 0.72
CA THR A 128 -19.12 11.51 1.93
C THR A 128 -18.01 12.54 1.69
N GLY A 129 -18.30 13.81 1.98
CA GLY A 129 -17.35 14.91 1.82
C GLY A 129 -16.91 15.23 0.38
N ALA A 130 -17.54 14.64 -0.65
CA ALA A 130 -17.27 14.99 -2.05
C ALA A 130 -17.89 16.34 -2.43
N SER A 131 -17.32 17.03 -3.40
CA SER A 131 -17.84 18.32 -3.88
C SER A 131 -18.03 18.36 -5.40
N VAL A 132 -19.17 18.85 -5.84
CA VAL A 132 -19.49 19.18 -7.23
C VAL A 132 -19.75 20.68 -7.30
N ASP A 133 -18.87 21.42 -7.96
CA ASP A 133 -18.95 22.87 -8.06
C ASP A 133 -19.96 23.33 -9.13
N HIS A 134 -20.11 24.65 -9.28
CA HIS A 134 -21.13 25.25 -10.15
C HIS A 134 -21.02 24.80 -11.62
N ASP A 135 -22.15 24.77 -12.32
CA ASP A 135 -22.26 24.45 -13.76
C ASP A 135 -21.69 23.07 -14.18
N CYS A 136 -21.46 22.16 -13.24
CA CYS A 136 -21.00 20.80 -13.55
C CYS A 136 -22.13 19.93 -14.13
N VAL A 137 -21.78 19.00 -15.02
CA VAL A 137 -22.69 17.97 -15.55
C VAL A 137 -22.15 16.60 -15.21
N VAL A 138 -22.80 15.90 -14.28
CA VAL A 138 -22.45 14.54 -13.86
C VAL A 138 -23.45 13.56 -14.45
N GLY A 139 -23.02 12.63 -15.29
CA GLY A 139 -23.89 11.67 -15.98
C GLY A 139 -24.50 10.59 -15.08
N ASP A 140 -25.38 9.77 -15.69
CA ASP A 140 -26.04 8.67 -14.98
C ASP A 140 -25.01 7.64 -14.47
N PHE A 141 -25.31 7.01 -13.34
CA PHE A 141 -24.48 5.97 -12.72
C PHE A 141 -23.04 6.38 -12.37
N VAL A 142 -22.71 7.67 -12.38
CA VAL A 142 -21.40 8.15 -11.93
C VAL A 142 -21.22 7.94 -10.44
N HIS A 143 -20.01 7.62 -10.02
CA HIS A 143 -19.64 7.55 -8.60
C HIS A 143 -18.51 8.53 -8.32
N VAL A 144 -18.84 9.60 -7.60
CA VAL A 144 -17.89 10.56 -7.02
C VAL A 144 -17.55 10.08 -5.62
N ALA A 145 -16.43 9.38 -5.47
CA ALA A 145 -16.05 8.72 -4.22
C ALA A 145 -15.68 9.73 -3.11
N PRO A 146 -15.48 9.28 -1.85
CA PRO A 146 -15.34 10.20 -0.72
C PRO A 146 -14.24 11.25 -0.92
N GLY A 147 -14.54 12.50 -0.58
CA GLY A 147 -13.59 13.60 -0.68
C GLY A 147 -13.11 13.95 -2.10
N ALA A 148 -13.68 13.36 -3.16
CA ALA A 148 -13.36 13.75 -4.54
C ALA A 148 -14.00 15.12 -4.86
N ARG A 149 -13.31 15.92 -5.69
CA ARG A 149 -13.67 17.32 -5.96
C ARG A 149 -13.73 17.61 -7.46
N LEU A 150 -14.88 18.08 -7.93
CA LEU A 150 -15.05 18.66 -9.26
C LEU A 150 -15.09 20.19 -9.12
N ALA A 151 -14.21 20.90 -9.81
CA ALA A 151 -14.29 22.36 -9.92
C ALA A 151 -15.31 22.77 -11.00
N GLY A 152 -15.58 24.08 -11.14
CA GLY A 152 -16.67 24.57 -12.00
C GLY A 152 -16.59 24.14 -13.47
N GLU A 153 -17.75 23.95 -14.09
CA GLU A 153 -17.88 23.61 -15.53
C GLU A 153 -17.20 22.27 -15.91
N VAL A 154 -17.24 21.26 -15.03
CA VAL A 154 -16.74 19.91 -15.32
C VAL A 154 -17.87 19.00 -15.83
N SER A 155 -17.61 18.28 -16.93
CA SER A 155 -18.51 17.25 -17.45
C SER A 155 -17.97 15.85 -17.15
N VAL A 156 -18.80 14.97 -16.59
CA VAL A 156 -18.47 13.58 -16.29
C VAL A 156 -19.44 12.66 -17.01
N GLY A 157 -18.93 11.83 -17.91
CA GLY A 157 -19.72 10.88 -18.69
C GLY A 157 -20.30 9.75 -17.84
N GLU A 158 -21.38 9.15 -18.36
CA GLU A 158 -22.12 8.05 -17.73
C GLU A 158 -21.19 6.94 -17.21
N GLY A 159 -21.48 6.43 -16.00
CA GLY A 159 -20.81 5.26 -15.43
C GLY A 159 -19.36 5.48 -15.01
N ALA A 160 -18.82 6.71 -15.14
CA ALA A 160 -17.47 7.03 -14.70
C ALA A 160 -17.31 6.89 -13.18
N PHE A 161 -16.09 6.57 -12.75
CA PHE A 161 -15.72 6.43 -11.35
C PHE A 161 -14.61 7.42 -11.01
N LEU A 162 -14.85 8.28 -10.03
CA LEU A 162 -13.86 9.20 -9.50
C LEU A 162 -13.37 8.72 -8.15
N GLY A 163 -12.13 8.25 -8.10
CA GLY A 163 -11.54 7.67 -6.91
C GLY A 163 -11.42 8.65 -5.75
N ILE A 164 -11.33 8.09 -4.53
CA ILE A 164 -11.27 8.83 -3.27
C ILE A 164 -10.23 9.95 -3.33
N GLY A 165 -10.62 11.17 -2.94
CA GLY A 165 -9.73 12.32 -2.91
C GLY A 165 -9.21 12.82 -4.27
N SER A 166 -9.72 12.31 -5.39
CA SER A 166 -9.37 12.86 -6.71
C SER A 166 -9.85 14.31 -6.89
N SER A 167 -9.19 15.09 -7.73
CA SER A 167 -9.52 16.49 -8.00
C SER A 167 -9.53 16.75 -9.50
N VAL A 168 -10.56 17.44 -9.99
CA VAL A 168 -10.72 17.81 -11.40
C VAL A 168 -10.72 19.33 -11.50
N VAL A 169 -9.83 19.89 -12.32
CA VAL A 169 -9.77 21.35 -12.54
C VAL A 169 -10.95 21.81 -13.40
N PRO A 170 -11.26 23.12 -13.45
CA PRO A 170 -12.40 23.61 -14.22
C PRO A 170 -12.33 23.27 -15.70
N ASN A 171 -13.47 23.23 -16.39
CA ASN A 171 -13.57 23.06 -17.85
C ASN A 171 -12.99 21.73 -18.39
N ILE A 172 -13.17 20.64 -17.66
CA ILE A 172 -12.68 19.32 -18.06
C ILE A 172 -13.83 18.38 -18.37
N ASP A 173 -13.66 17.61 -19.46
CA ASP A 173 -14.55 16.49 -19.79
C ASP A 173 -13.88 15.16 -19.43
N ILE A 174 -14.61 14.34 -18.67
CA ILE A 174 -14.25 12.96 -18.36
C ILE A 174 -15.19 12.06 -19.15
N GLY A 175 -14.66 11.24 -20.05
CA GLY A 175 -15.46 10.35 -20.88
C GLY A 175 -16.23 9.29 -20.09
N ALA A 176 -17.25 8.69 -20.73
CA ALA A 176 -18.08 7.66 -20.12
C ALA A 176 -17.27 6.42 -19.72
N TRP A 177 -17.66 5.76 -18.63
CA TRP A 177 -17.02 4.55 -18.09
C TRP A 177 -15.52 4.70 -17.82
N THR A 178 -15.05 5.93 -17.64
CA THR A 178 -13.67 6.23 -17.30
C THR A 178 -13.46 6.17 -15.80
N THR A 179 -12.33 5.59 -15.39
CA THR A 179 -11.92 5.48 -14.00
C THR A 179 -10.80 6.48 -13.73
N VAL A 180 -11.05 7.44 -12.84
CA VAL A 180 -10.03 8.31 -12.25
C VAL A 180 -9.54 7.66 -10.96
N GLY A 181 -8.24 7.42 -10.86
CA GLY A 181 -7.63 6.80 -9.68
C GLY A 181 -7.76 7.65 -8.42
N ALA A 182 -7.64 7.00 -7.26
CA ALA A 182 -7.58 7.67 -5.96
C ALA A 182 -6.47 8.75 -5.93
N GLY A 183 -6.78 9.92 -5.38
CA GLY A 183 -5.87 11.05 -5.26
C GLY A 183 -5.38 11.67 -6.58
N ALA A 184 -5.93 11.27 -7.72
CA ALA A 184 -5.48 11.77 -9.02
C ALA A 184 -5.93 13.23 -9.26
N ALA A 185 -5.12 14.01 -9.99
CA ALA A 185 -5.43 15.38 -10.37
C ALA A 185 -5.68 15.49 -11.88
N VAL A 186 -6.94 15.57 -12.29
CA VAL A 186 -7.32 15.65 -13.71
C VAL A 186 -7.19 17.09 -14.18
N VAL A 187 -6.17 17.34 -15.01
CA VAL A 187 -5.89 18.67 -15.57
C VAL A 187 -6.07 18.73 -17.10
N ASN A 188 -6.48 17.62 -17.72
CA ASN A 188 -6.75 17.50 -19.15
C ASN A 188 -7.99 16.64 -19.36
N HIS A 189 -8.70 16.83 -20.48
CA HIS A 189 -9.81 15.96 -20.88
C HIS A 189 -9.38 14.50 -20.91
N LEU A 190 -10.26 13.61 -20.47
CA LEU A 190 -10.06 12.17 -20.47
C LEU A 190 -11.01 11.52 -21.47
N ALA A 191 -10.48 10.65 -22.32
CA ALA A 191 -11.29 9.83 -23.22
C ALA A 191 -12.22 8.88 -22.43
N GLU A 192 -13.21 8.31 -23.10
CA GLU A 192 -14.08 7.27 -22.54
C GLU A 192 -13.35 5.93 -22.34
N ARG A 193 -13.83 5.12 -21.40
CA ARG A 193 -13.39 3.74 -21.14
C ARG A 193 -11.89 3.59 -20.88
N ILE A 194 -11.27 4.60 -20.26
CA ILE A 194 -9.88 4.53 -19.84
C ILE A 194 -9.75 4.48 -18.33
N VAL A 195 -8.57 4.09 -17.85
CA VAL A 195 -8.17 4.29 -16.46
C VAL A 195 -7.08 5.36 -16.45
N ALA A 196 -7.32 6.47 -15.75
CA ALA A 196 -6.39 7.57 -15.60
C ALA A 196 -5.96 7.74 -14.14
N VAL A 197 -4.65 7.82 -13.86
CA VAL A 197 -4.11 7.89 -12.49
C VAL A 197 -2.98 8.92 -12.40
N GLY A 198 -2.69 9.38 -11.18
CA GLY A 198 -1.56 10.26 -10.87
C GLY A 198 -1.87 11.75 -10.85
N VAL A 199 -0.82 12.56 -10.67
CA VAL A 199 -0.86 14.02 -10.60
C VAL A 199 0.21 14.57 -11.55
N PRO A 200 -0.15 15.07 -12.74
CA PRO A 200 -1.50 15.06 -13.32
C PRO A 200 -1.95 13.65 -13.74
N ALA A 201 -3.26 13.43 -13.77
CA ALA A 201 -3.88 12.17 -14.15
C ALA A 201 -3.58 11.88 -15.62
N LYS A 202 -3.01 10.69 -15.89
CA LYS A 202 -2.67 10.24 -17.24
C LYS A 202 -3.31 8.89 -17.54
N PRO A 203 -3.77 8.64 -18.78
CA PRO A 203 -4.23 7.33 -19.21
C PRO A 203 -3.15 6.28 -18.94
N THR A 204 -3.55 5.14 -18.38
CA THR A 204 -2.68 3.98 -18.20
C THR A 204 -2.69 3.13 -19.46
N THR A 205 -1.58 2.45 -19.77
CA THR A 205 -1.43 1.57 -20.95
C THR A 205 -2.15 0.23 -20.81
N ARG A 206 -2.98 0.03 -19.78
CA ARG A 206 -3.89 -1.11 -19.70
C ARG A 206 -5.15 -0.80 -20.52
N THR A 207 -5.12 -1.14 -21.80
CA THR A 207 -6.36 -1.48 -22.50
C THR A 207 -6.79 -2.85 -22.00
N ASP A 208 -7.60 -2.89 -20.94
CA ASP A 208 -8.28 -4.12 -20.61
C ASP A 208 -9.35 -4.38 -21.67
N SER A 209 -9.14 -5.48 -22.39
CA SER A 209 -10.19 -6.34 -22.90
C SER A 209 -11.21 -6.60 -21.80
N ALA A 210 -12.25 -5.77 -21.72
CA ALA A 210 -13.42 -6.07 -20.93
C ALA A 210 -14.22 -7.14 -21.67
N ASN A 211 -14.45 -8.26 -20.98
CA ASN A 211 -15.37 -9.33 -21.36
C ASN A 211 -16.65 -8.78 -22.00
N PRO A 212 -17.18 -9.39 -23.08
CA PRO A 212 -18.51 -9.05 -23.55
C PRO A 212 -19.54 -9.38 -22.45
N PRO A 213 -20.63 -8.60 -22.32
CA PRO A 213 -21.70 -8.92 -21.40
C PRO A 213 -22.26 -10.29 -21.76
N SER A 214 -22.30 -11.21 -20.80
CA SER A 214 -23.02 -12.46 -20.93
C SER A 214 -24.51 -12.14 -21.03
N THR A 215 -25.01 -12.04 -22.26
CA THR A 215 -26.44 -11.94 -22.54
C THR A 215 -27.07 -13.30 -22.29
N ASN A 216 -27.97 -13.37 -21.31
CA ASN A 216 -29.05 -14.34 -21.36
C ASN A 216 -30.36 -13.62 -21.04
N LEU A 217 -31.27 -13.71 -22.03
CA LEU A 217 -32.73 -13.64 -21.95
C LEU A 217 -33.44 -12.31 -22.33
N PRO A 218 -34.71 -12.41 -22.78
CA PRO A 218 -35.21 -11.76 -23.99
C PRO A 218 -36.08 -10.51 -23.78
N VAL A 219 -36.26 -9.82 -24.90
CA VAL A 219 -36.94 -8.54 -25.17
C VAL A 219 -38.44 -8.52 -24.83
N GLY A 220 -38.93 -7.39 -24.29
CA GLY A 220 -40.34 -6.96 -24.38
C GLY A 220 -40.63 -5.64 -23.64
N PRO A 221 -41.55 -4.77 -24.11
CA PRO A 221 -41.35 -3.30 -24.09
C PRO A 221 -42.09 -2.51 -22.98
N SER A 222 -41.58 -1.29 -22.79
CA SER A 222 -41.96 -0.13 -21.95
C SER A 222 -43.35 0.52 -22.26
N PRO A 223 -43.71 1.70 -21.71
CA PRO A 223 -44.10 2.03 -20.33
C PRO A 223 -45.37 2.94 -20.30
N GLY A 224 -45.76 3.50 -19.13
CA GLY A 224 -46.86 4.48 -19.08
C GLY A 224 -47.00 5.29 -17.79
N ASP A 225 -46.19 6.35 -17.69
CA ASP A 225 -46.51 7.74 -17.36
C ASP A 225 -47.41 8.11 -16.15
N GLY A 226 -46.87 9.02 -15.31
CA GLY A 226 -47.59 10.26 -15.01
C GLY A 226 -47.91 10.58 -13.54
N GLY A 227 -47.25 11.61 -13.00
CA GLY A 227 -48.00 12.82 -12.62
C GLY A 227 -48.06 13.26 -11.15
N LYS A 228 -47.16 14.19 -10.81
CA LYS A 228 -47.40 15.54 -10.22
C LYS A 228 -48.33 15.71 -9.00
N GLY A 229 -47.80 16.41 -7.98
CA GLY A 229 -48.52 17.56 -7.40
C GLY A 229 -48.27 17.91 -5.92
N SER A 230 -47.27 18.77 -5.65
CA SER A 230 -47.40 20.13 -5.05
C SER A 230 -48.10 20.37 -3.68
N PRO A 231 -47.78 21.49 -2.96
CA PRO A 231 -47.45 21.47 -1.52
C PRO A 231 -48.23 22.48 -0.65
N ARG A 232 -47.96 22.49 0.67
CA ARG A 232 -48.09 23.59 1.70
C ARG A 232 -48.18 22.97 3.11
N ASP A 233 -47.82 23.55 4.25
CA ASP A 233 -47.23 24.82 4.72
C ASP A 233 -46.86 24.55 6.22
N PRO A 234 -45.84 25.20 6.81
CA PRO A 234 -45.31 24.85 8.12
C PRO A 234 -45.80 25.78 9.24
N ASN A 235 -46.01 25.22 10.43
CA ASN A 235 -45.63 25.80 11.72
C ASN A 235 -46.21 24.93 12.84
N GLN A 236 -45.33 24.45 13.73
CA GLN A 236 -45.41 24.76 15.16
C GLN A 236 -44.19 24.17 15.88
N ALA A 237 -43.45 25.07 16.53
CA ALA A 237 -42.47 24.75 17.55
C ALA A 237 -43.17 24.69 18.92
N GLU A 238 -42.67 23.87 19.84
CA GLU A 238 -42.56 24.27 21.25
C GLU A 238 -41.63 23.34 22.07
N HIS A 239 -41.08 23.96 23.11
CA HIS A 239 -40.00 23.57 24.02
C HIS A 239 -40.20 22.30 24.87
N LEU A 240 -39.10 21.76 25.43
CA LEU A 240 -38.88 21.62 26.89
C LEU A 240 -37.48 21.08 27.25
N THR A 241 -37.00 21.46 28.44
CA THR A 241 -35.67 21.35 29.06
C THR A 241 -35.53 20.17 30.03
N SER A 242 -34.30 19.70 30.31
CA SER A 242 -33.60 19.69 31.64
C SER A 242 -32.64 18.51 31.92
N ASP A 243 -31.60 18.80 32.71
CA ASP A 243 -30.41 18.05 33.14
C ASP A 243 -30.58 16.69 33.86
N ALA A 244 -29.51 15.86 33.81
CA ALA A 244 -29.03 14.90 34.85
C ALA A 244 -27.75 14.19 34.32
N ASP A 245 -26.81 13.63 35.08
CA ASP A 245 -26.20 13.83 36.41
C ASP A 245 -24.91 12.97 36.36
N LEU A 246 -23.81 13.44 36.97
CA LEU A 246 -22.49 12.82 36.93
C LEU A 246 -22.21 12.10 38.26
N THR A 247 -22.27 10.76 38.32
CA THR A 247 -21.51 9.97 39.31
C THR A 247 -21.37 8.50 38.90
N ALA A 248 -20.12 8.03 38.76
CA ALA A 248 -19.56 6.78 39.30
C ALA A 248 -18.33 6.31 38.49
N LEU A 249 -17.24 5.96 39.18
CA LEU A 249 -16.23 4.89 38.94
C LEU A 249 -15.07 5.08 39.96
N PRO A 250 -14.23 4.06 40.31
CA PRO A 250 -13.79 2.98 39.42
C PRO A 250 -13.66 1.54 39.99
N GLU A 251 -13.76 0.56 39.07
CA GLU A 251 -13.18 -0.80 39.17
C GLU A 251 -11.64 -0.71 39.05
N THR A 252 -10.90 -1.67 39.61
CA THR A 252 -9.43 -1.61 39.68
C THR A 252 -8.75 -1.89 38.32
N LEU A 253 -7.60 -1.26 38.06
CA LEU A 253 -6.85 -1.36 36.80
C LEU A 253 -6.43 -2.80 36.45
N GLU A 254 -6.26 -3.68 37.42
CA GLU A 254 -5.94 -5.10 37.19
C GLU A 254 -7.15 -5.89 36.66
N GLU A 255 -8.37 -5.58 37.10
CA GLU A 255 -9.60 -6.21 36.61
C GLU A 255 -9.97 -5.71 35.21
N ALA A 256 -9.68 -4.44 34.91
CA ALA A 256 -9.83 -3.88 33.56
C ALA A 256 -8.84 -4.52 32.58
N ALA A 257 -7.57 -4.71 32.98
CA ALA A 257 -6.55 -5.35 32.15
C ALA A 257 -6.84 -6.82 31.87
N ALA A 258 -7.36 -7.57 32.86
CA ALA A 258 -7.74 -8.98 32.68
C ALA A 258 -8.97 -9.14 31.76
N LYS A 259 -9.95 -8.22 31.85
CA LYS A 259 -11.10 -8.18 30.93
C LYS A 259 -10.70 -7.74 29.52
N GLU A 260 -9.76 -6.81 29.36
CA GLU A 260 -9.23 -6.44 28.04
C GLU A 260 -8.41 -7.56 27.40
N GLU A 261 -7.63 -8.33 28.16
CA GLU A 261 -6.88 -9.47 27.61
C GLU A 261 -7.81 -10.63 27.21
N ALA A 262 -8.93 -10.80 27.93
CA ALA A 262 -10.00 -11.74 27.55
C ALA A 262 -10.78 -11.26 26.33
N ALA A 263 -11.15 -9.98 26.27
CA ALA A 263 -11.85 -9.37 25.15
C ALA A 263 -10.98 -9.29 23.88
N ALA A 264 -9.65 -9.11 24.02
CA ALA A 264 -8.71 -9.15 22.90
C ALA A 264 -8.51 -10.57 22.35
N LYS A 265 -8.66 -11.60 23.19
CA LYS A 265 -8.69 -13.02 22.74
C LYS A 265 -10.02 -13.38 22.07
N GLU A 266 -11.11 -12.68 22.40
CA GLU A 266 -12.46 -12.90 21.85
C GLU A 266 -12.75 -12.05 20.59
N GLN A 267 -12.10 -10.89 20.44
CA GLN A 267 -12.18 -10.02 19.24
C GLN A 267 -11.17 -10.40 18.13
N ALA A 268 -10.26 -11.34 18.38
CA ALA A 268 -9.40 -11.91 17.34
C ALA A 268 -10.11 -12.98 16.48
N SER A 269 -11.40 -13.24 16.72
CA SER A 269 -12.24 -14.14 15.94
C SER A 269 -13.48 -13.42 15.41
N GLU A 270 -13.31 -12.55 14.41
CA GLU A 270 -14.38 -12.26 13.46
C GLU A 270 -14.36 -13.33 12.35
N PRO A 271 -15.50 -13.77 11.82
CA PRO A 271 -15.57 -14.92 10.92
C PRO A 271 -14.99 -14.52 9.56
N ALA A 272 -13.72 -14.86 9.34
CA ALA A 272 -13.16 -14.99 8.01
C ALA A 272 -13.94 -16.10 7.28
N ASN A 273 -14.03 -15.97 5.95
CA ASN A 273 -14.55 -17.00 5.05
C ASN A 273 -13.98 -18.38 5.44
N ASP A 274 -14.77 -19.21 6.13
CA ASP A 274 -14.31 -20.26 7.08
C ASP A 274 -13.71 -21.52 6.42
N ASP A 275 -13.41 -21.46 5.12
CA ASP A 275 -12.82 -22.56 4.35
C ASP A 275 -11.39 -22.28 3.87
N GLN A 276 -10.84 -21.08 4.05
CA GLN A 276 -9.45 -20.78 3.67
C GLN A 276 -8.52 -20.53 4.87
N PRO A 277 -7.32 -21.13 4.88
CA PRO A 277 -6.37 -20.94 5.97
C PRO A 277 -5.90 -19.47 6.06
N PRO A 278 -5.50 -19.01 7.26
CA PRO A 278 -5.01 -17.64 7.47
C PRO A 278 -3.90 -17.26 6.49
N ARG A 279 -3.85 -15.96 6.14
CA ARG A 279 -2.88 -15.44 5.19
C ARG A 279 -1.48 -15.49 5.77
N ILE A 280 -0.56 -16.11 5.04
CA ILE A 280 0.87 -16.06 5.37
C ILE A 280 1.48 -14.87 4.61
N TYR A 281 1.86 -13.81 5.32
CA TYR A 281 2.47 -12.62 4.73
C TYR A 281 3.99 -12.77 4.52
N LEU A 282 4.54 -11.98 3.60
CA LEU A 282 5.96 -12.06 3.27
C LEU A 282 6.85 -11.67 4.46
N SER A 283 6.55 -10.57 5.13
CA SER A 283 7.31 -10.06 6.28
C SER A 283 6.44 -9.09 7.08
N PRO A 284 5.44 -9.57 7.85
CA PRO A 284 4.59 -8.71 8.66
C PRO A 284 5.36 -8.13 9.87
N PRO A 285 4.89 -7.01 10.46
CA PRO A 285 5.35 -6.53 11.76
C PRO A 285 5.26 -7.61 12.84
N HIS A 286 6.21 -7.63 13.76
CA HIS A 286 6.20 -8.53 14.93
C HIS A 286 6.44 -7.72 16.20
N MET A 287 5.34 -7.33 16.85
CA MET A 287 5.32 -6.48 18.05
C MET A 287 5.59 -7.29 19.32
N SER A 288 6.07 -6.63 20.38
CA SER A 288 6.15 -7.16 21.74
C SER A 288 5.39 -6.24 22.72
N LEU A 289 5.41 -6.58 24.01
CA LEU A 289 4.84 -5.70 25.05
C LEU A 289 5.66 -4.42 25.23
N ARG A 290 6.97 -4.45 24.93
CA ARG A 290 7.87 -3.34 25.20
C ARG A 290 7.58 -2.10 24.37
N GLU A 291 7.19 -2.29 23.10
CA GLU A 291 6.78 -1.19 22.22
C GLU A 291 5.53 -0.51 22.77
N ARG A 292 4.56 -1.28 23.28
CA ARG A 292 3.32 -0.74 23.87
C ARG A 292 3.63 0.10 25.10
N GLU A 293 4.47 -0.41 26.01
CA GLU A 293 4.89 0.33 27.20
C GLU A 293 5.56 1.66 26.86
N LEU A 294 6.53 1.64 25.94
CA LEU A 294 7.27 2.84 25.55
C LEU A 294 6.38 3.83 24.77
N LEU A 295 5.44 3.34 23.96
CA LEU A 295 4.49 4.19 23.25
C LEU A 295 3.54 4.90 24.22
N LEU A 296 3.06 4.19 25.25
CA LEU A 296 2.24 4.79 26.31
C LEU A 296 3.05 5.81 27.13
N ASP A 297 4.30 5.52 27.47
CA ASP A 297 5.20 6.48 28.14
C ASP A 297 5.41 7.76 27.30
N ALA A 298 5.60 7.62 25.98
CA ALA A 298 5.69 8.75 25.07
C ALA A 298 4.37 9.55 24.98
N PHE A 299 3.23 8.87 25.09
CA PHE A 299 1.91 9.49 25.09
C PHE A 299 1.63 10.24 26.40
N ASP A 300 1.84 9.58 27.54
CA ASP A 300 1.59 10.10 28.88
C ASP A 300 2.51 11.28 29.23
N SER A 301 3.75 11.26 28.71
CA SER A 301 4.69 12.40 28.84
C SER A 301 4.31 13.61 27.98
N ASN A 302 3.28 13.50 27.13
CA ASN A 302 2.79 14.53 26.22
C ASN A 302 3.82 15.02 25.19
N TRP A 303 4.88 14.24 24.94
CA TRP A 303 5.83 14.48 23.85
C TRP A 303 5.27 13.96 22.53
N ILE A 304 4.21 14.60 22.05
CA ILE A 304 3.52 14.29 20.78
C ILE A 304 4.08 15.14 19.65
N ALA A 305 5.39 15.01 19.39
CA ALA A 305 6.11 15.85 18.43
C ALA A 305 7.24 15.06 17.75
N PRO A 306 7.76 15.54 16.60
CA PRO A 306 8.97 14.99 15.98
C PRO A 306 10.25 15.44 16.68
N LEU A 307 10.25 15.37 18.00
CA LEU A 307 11.36 15.60 18.91
C LEU A 307 10.93 15.13 20.31
N GLY A 308 11.88 14.73 21.14
CA GLY A 308 11.58 14.28 22.49
C GLY A 308 12.53 13.18 22.97
N PRO A 309 12.38 12.76 24.24
CA PRO A 309 13.34 11.88 24.90
C PRO A 309 13.44 10.49 24.26
N HIS A 310 12.39 9.96 23.62
CA HIS A 310 12.48 8.67 22.92
C HIS A 310 13.24 8.79 21.60
N VAL A 311 13.19 9.95 20.93
CA VAL A 311 14.02 10.18 19.73
C VAL A 311 15.49 10.16 20.11
N ASP A 312 15.87 10.91 21.15
CA ASP A 312 17.27 10.98 21.61
C ASP A 312 17.77 9.62 22.10
N ALA A 313 16.94 8.90 22.86
CA ALA A 313 17.26 7.55 23.32
C ALA A 313 17.37 6.56 22.15
N PHE A 314 16.47 6.63 21.16
CA PHE A 314 16.51 5.73 20.02
C PHE A 314 17.77 5.95 19.17
N GLU A 315 18.16 7.20 18.93
CA GLU A 315 19.41 7.52 18.23
C GLU A 315 20.62 6.92 18.97
N LYS A 316 20.70 7.15 20.28
CA LYS A 316 21.80 6.64 21.10
C LYS A 316 21.86 5.12 21.11
N GLU A 317 20.75 4.47 21.45
CA GLU A 317 20.64 3.00 21.50
C GLU A 317 20.95 2.37 20.14
N PHE A 318 20.51 3.01 19.05
CA PHE A 318 20.78 2.53 17.69
C PHE A 318 22.26 2.67 17.31
N ALA A 319 22.87 3.83 17.58
CA ALA A 319 24.30 4.06 17.33
C ALA A 319 25.15 3.02 18.07
N GLU A 320 24.85 2.77 19.34
CA GLU A 320 25.49 1.74 20.15
C GLU A 320 25.28 0.33 19.56
N LYS A 321 24.07 0.01 19.09
CA LYS A 321 23.74 -1.31 18.54
C LYS A 321 24.49 -1.62 17.25
N VAL A 322 24.62 -0.66 16.34
CA VAL A 322 25.30 -0.86 15.05
C VAL A 322 26.79 -0.53 15.10
N GLY A 323 27.26 0.12 16.18
CA GLY A 323 28.66 0.51 16.35
C GLY A 323 29.05 1.76 15.56
N ALA A 324 28.09 2.64 15.25
CA ALA A 324 28.35 3.96 14.67
C ALA A 324 28.54 5.01 15.79
N ARG A 325 29.22 6.12 15.50
CA ARG A 325 29.35 7.21 16.51
C ARG A 325 28.08 8.04 16.64
N GLU A 326 27.41 8.31 15.53
CA GLU A 326 26.23 9.17 15.48
C GLU A 326 25.10 8.50 14.70
N ALA A 327 23.87 8.72 15.15
CA ALA A 327 22.66 8.30 14.48
C ALA A 327 21.63 9.43 14.49
N VAL A 328 20.88 9.57 13.40
CA VAL A 328 19.88 10.61 13.18
C VAL A 328 18.56 9.96 12.76
N ALA A 329 17.58 10.00 13.64
CA ALA A 329 16.26 9.41 13.43
C ALA A 329 15.41 10.27 12.48
N LEU A 330 14.92 9.64 11.41
CA LEU A 330 14.23 10.31 10.31
C LEU A 330 12.90 9.63 10.00
N SER A 331 12.03 10.33 9.25
CA SER A 331 10.67 9.89 8.93
C SER A 331 10.62 8.70 7.98
N SER A 332 11.71 8.42 7.25
CA SER A 332 11.83 7.26 6.36
C SER A 332 13.29 6.96 6.02
N GLY A 333 13.56 5.73 5.55
CA GLY A 333 14.85 5.40 4.93
C GLY A 333 15.14 6.25 3.67
N THR A 334 14.10 6.63 2.93
CA THR A 334 14.24 7.53 1.77
C THR A 334 14.68 8.93 2.18
N ALA A 335 14.17 9.47 3.29
CA ALA A 335 14.63 10.74 3.83
C ALA A 335 16.10 10.67 4.26
N ALA A 336 16.52 9.57 4.87
CA ALA A 336 17.91 9.31 5.24
C ALA A 336 18.82 9.22 4.00
N LEU A 337 18.41 8.52 2.94
CA LEU A 337 19.13 8.50 1.64
C LEU A 337 19.26 9.90 1.05
N HIS A 338 18.17 10.65 1.00
CA HIS A 338 18.16 12.02 0.45
C HIS A 338 19.15 12.93 1.20
N LEU A 339 19.11 12.94 2.53
CA LEU A 339 20.04 13.75 3.32
C LEU A 339 21.49 13.26 3.18
N SER A 340 21.73 11.95 3.12
CA SER A 340 23.10 11.42 2.92
C SER A 340 23.73 11.89 1.60
N LEU A 341 22.93 11.98 0.52
CA LEU A 341 23.38 12.48 -0.78
C LEU A 341 23.73 13.97 -0.73
N ILE A 342 22.87 14.78 -0.11
CA ILE A 342 23.13 16.22 0.08
C ILE A 342 24.42 16.43 0.89
N LEU A 343 24.61 15.67 1.97
CA LEU A 343 25.77 15.77 2.84
C LEU A 343 27.05 15.19 2.23
N ALA A 344 26.94 14.24 1.30
CA ALA A 344 28.03 13.82 0.44
C ALA A 344 28.39 14.87 -0.64
N GLY A 345 27.64 15.98 -0.70
CA GLY A 345 27.87 17.08 -1.62
C GLY A 345 27.37 16.80 -3.03
N VAL A 346 26.42 15.88 -3.21
CA VAL A 346 25.78 15.61 -4.50
C VAL A 346 24.92 16.80 -4.92
N GLN A 347 25.09 17.23 -6.16
CA GLN A 347 24.41 18.36 -6.76
C GLN A 347 23.72 17.98 -8.07
N GLN A 348 22.91 18.90 -8.58
CA GLN A 348 22.24 18.72 -9.86
C GLN A 348 23.25 18.48 -10.99
N GLY A 349 23.02 17.46 -11.81
CA GLY A 349 23.88 17.10 -12.94
C GLY A 349 25.08 16.20 -12.60
N ASP A 350 25.29 15.90 -11.33
CA ASP A 350 26.26 14.89 -10.91
C ASP A 350 25.81 13.48 -11.30
N ASP A 351 26.77 12.60 -11.54
CA ASP A 351 26.50 11.17 -11.69
C ASP A 351 26.68 10.49 -10.33
N VAL A 352 25.75 9.60 -9.96
CA VAL A 352 25.85 8.79 -8.74
C VAL A 352 25.72 7.32 -9.13
N LEU A 353 26.73 6.51 -8.82
CA LEU A 353 26.68 5.08 -9.10
C LEU A 353 25.79 4.39 -8.07
N THR A 354 24.92 3.47 -8.49
CA THR A 354 24.12 2.67 -7.56
C THR A 354 23.75 1.29 -8.11
N SER A 355 23.31 0.39 -7.23
CA SER A 355 22.87 -0.96 -7.59
C SER A 355 21.65 -0.90 -8.51
N SER A 356 21.63 -1.70 -9.58
CA SER A 356 20.42 -1.84 -10.39
C SER A 356 19.38 -2.74 -9.73
N LEU A 357 19.79 -3.85 -9.12
CA LEU A 357 18.90 -4.75 -8.38
C LEU A 357 18.64 -4.17 -6.98
N THR A 358 17.65 -3.30 -6.86
CA THR A 358 17.28 -2.65 -5.60
C THR A 358 15.82 -2.19 -5.60
N PHE A 359 15.33 -1.75 -4.44
CA PHE A 359 14.09 -1.00 -4.34
C PHE A 359 14.25 0.44 -4.85
N ALA A 360 13.20 1.00 -5.46
CA ALA A 360 13.27 2.29 -6.18
C ALA A 360 13.67 3.50 -5.31
N ALA A 361 13.53 3.43 -3.98
CA ALA A 361 13.86 4.54 -3.08
C ALA A 361 15.32 5.01 -3.24
N THR A 362 16.27 4.10 -3.45
CA THR A 362 17.69 4.41 -3.65
C THR A 362 17.89 5.32 -4.87
N ALA A 363 17.36 4.92 -6.03
CA ALA A 363 17.47 5.68 -7.28
C ALA A 363 16.62 6.97 -7.28
N ASN A 364 15.45 6.94 -6.63
CA ASN A 364 14.60 8.11 -6.46
C ASN A 364 15.30 9.19 -5.64
N ALA A 365 15.99 8.84 -4.55
CA ALA A 365 16.74 9.81 -3.73
C ALA A 365 17.84 10.52 -4.53
N ILE A 366 18.53 9.81 -5.41
CA ILE A 366 19.51 10.39 -6.36
C ILE A 366 18.82 11.40 -7.29
N THR A 367 17.63 11.06 -7.78
CA THR A 367 16.86 11.95 -8.67
C THR A 367 16.31 13.17 -7.92
N TYR A 368 15.96 13.04 -6.64
CA TYR A 368 15.46 14.16 -5.82
C TYR A 368 16.48 15.30 -5.67
N VAL A 369 17.78 14.98 -5.64
CA VAL A 369 18.86 16.00 -5.62
C VAL A 369 19.24 16.50 -7.02
N GLY A 370 18.52 16.09 -8.07
CA GLY A 370 18.78 16.46 -9.46
C GLY A 370 20.00 15.77 -10.07
N ALA A 371 20.55 14.74 -9.40
CA ALA A 371 21.65 13.93 -9.92
C ALA A 371 21.12 12.80 -10.81
N LYS A 372 22.04 12.19 -11.57
CA LYS A 372 21.75 11.12 -12.51
C LYS A 372 22.21 9.77 -11.94
N PRO A 373 21.28 8.81 -11.74
CA PRO A 373 21.66 7.44 -11.42
C PRO A 373 22.45 6.82 -12.57
N VAL A 374 23.56 6.16 -12.25
CA VAL A 374 24.30 5.27 -13.14
C VAL A 374 24.28 3.89 -12.50
N PHE A 375 23.62 2.95 -13.13
CA PHE A 375 23.39 1.65 -12.55
C PHE A 375 24.57 0.71 -12.79
N ILE A 376 24.89 -0.08 -11.77
CA ILE A 376 25.87 -1.16 -11.81
C ILE A 376 25.13 -2.49 -11.57
N ASP A 377 25.47 -3.50 -12.35
CA ASP A 377 24.87 -4.84 -12.22
C ASP A 377 25.28 -5.55 -10.92
N SER A 378 24.55 -6.62 -10.62
CA SER A 378 24.82 -7.49 -9.49
C SER A 378 25.90 -8.53 -9.80
N ASP A 379 26.63 -8.98 -8.79
CA ASP A 379 27.42 -10.20 -8.88
C ASP A 379 26.55 -11.46 -8.65
N ARG A 380 27.11 -12.64 -8.92
CA ARG A 380 26.41 -13.94 -8.78
C ARG A 380 26.57 -14.58 -7.39
N GLU A 381 27.54 -14.12 -6.61
CA GLU A 381 27.93 -14.72 -5.32
C GLU A 381 27.15 -14.13 -4.14
N THR A 382 26.72 -12.88 -4.24
CA THR A 382 26.09 -12.10 -3.18
C THR A 382 24.79 -11.44 -3.63
N TRP A 383 24.62 -11.25 -4.94
CA TRP A 383 23.54 -10.49 -5.59
C TRP A 383 23.58 -8.97 -5.36
N ASN A 384 24.53 -8.49 -4.56
CA ASN A 384 24.85 -7.06 -4.43
C ASN A 384 25.66 -6.58 -5.64
N MET A 385 25.99 -5.29 -5.68
CA MET A 385 26.75 -4.67 -6.76
C MET A 385 28.06 -5.41 -7.04
N ASP A 386 28.33 -5.68 -8.30
CA ASP A 386 29.58 -6.31 -8.73
C ASP A 386 30.78 -5.35 -8.56
N PRO A 387 31.77 -5.70 -7.72
CA PRO A 387 32.94 -4.85 -7.51
C PRO A 387 33.80 -4.66 -8.77
N GLU A 388 33.82 -5.60 -9.70
CA GLU A 388 34.56 -5.51 -10.96
C GLU A 388 33.92 -4.48 -11.88
N LEU A 389 32.60 -4.57 -12.08
CA LEU A 389 31.86 -3.59 -12.89
C LEU A 389 31.91 -2.19 -12.29
N LEU A 390 31.88 -2.08 -10.95
CA LEU A 390 32.10 -0.80 -10.26
C LEU A 390 33.49 -0.23 -10.58
N GLY A 391 34.53 -1.05 -10.45
CA GLY A 391 35.91 -0.64 -10.76
C GLY A 391 36.08 -0.21 -12.21
N GLU A 392 35.52 -0.95 -13.15
CA GLU A 392 35.53 -0.61 -14.56
C GLU A 392 34.83 0.71 -14.88
N GLU A 393 33.68 0.99 -14.26
CA GLU A 393 32.95 2.24 -14.49
C GLU A 393 33.66 3.44 -13.87
N LEU A 394 34.28 3.28 -12.69
CA LEU A 394 35.11 4.32 -12.09
C LEU A 394 36.36 4.59 -12.91
N GLU A 395 37.02 3.55 -13.44
CA GLU A 395 38.16 3.71 -14.34
C GLU A 395 37.76 4.42 -15.63
N ALA A 396 36.64 4.04 -16.25
CA ALA A 396 36.11 4.69 -17.44
C ALA A 396 35.74 6.16 -17.16
N SER A 397 35.14 6.45 -16.02
CA SER A 397 34.80 7.80 -15.56
C SER A 397 36.04 8.67 -15.36
N ALA A 398 37.09 8.13 -14.74
CA ALA A 398 38.39 8.80 -14.59
C ALA A 398 39.02 9.13 -15.95
N LYS A 399 39.00 8.19 -16.91
CA LYS A 399 39.50 8.41 -18.27
C LYS A 399 38.72 9.50 -19.02
N ARG A 400 37.42 9.65 -18.75
CA ARG A 400 36.58 10.73 -19.30
C ARG A 400 36.78 12.08 -18.59
N GLY A 401 37.54 12.11 -17.49
CA GLY A 401 37.75 13.33 -16.69
C GLY A 401 36.53 13.75 -15.86
N LYS A 402 35.56 12.85 -15.64
CA LYS A 402 34.36 13.10 -14.83
C LYS A 402 34.07 11.89 -13.96
N LEU A 403 34.59 11.90 -12.73
CA LEU A 403 34.24 10.90 -11.71
C LEU A 403 32.83 11.13 -11.18
N PRO A 404 32.10 10.06 -10.80
CA PRO A 404 30.82 10.20 -10.12
C PRO A 404 31.02 10.85 -8.75
N LYS A 405 29.99 11.56 -8.27
CA LYS A 405 30.07 12.32 -7.02
C LYS A 405 29.96 11.43 -5.77
N ALA A 406 29.28 10.29 -5.90
CA ALA A 406 29.15 9.29 -4.85
C ALA A 406 28.84 7.90 -5.45
N VAL A 407 29.02 6.87 -4.63
CA VAL A 407 28.50 5.53 -4.85
C VAL A 407 27.48 5.22 -3.75
N VAL A 408 26.27 4.81 -4.11
CA VAL A 408 25.26 4.29 -3.18
C VAL A 408 25.16 2.78 -3.37
N ILE A 409 25.70 2.03 -2.41
CA ILE A 409 25.66 0.56 -2.40
C ILE A 409 24.47 0.07 -1.58
N VAL A 410 23.76 -0.93 -2.06
CA VAL A 410 22.61 -1.53 -1.36
C VAL A 410 23.03 -2.87 -0.76
N ASP A 411 22.73 -3.08 0.52
CA ASP A 411 22.87 -4.37 1.20
C ASP A 411 21.57 -5.18 1.06
N LEU A 412 21.46 -5.88 -0.06
CA LEU A 412 20.23 -6.49 -0.55
C LEU A 412 19.76 -7.68 0.29
N TYR A 413 18.46 -7.76 0.56
CA TYR A 413 17.77 -8.86 1.27
C TYR A 413 18.38 -9.25 2.62
N GLY A 414 19.09 -8.32 3.25
CA GLY A 414 19.71 -8.51 4.55
C GLY A 414 21.14 -9.03 4.50
N GLN A 415 21.82 -8.92 3.37
CA GLN A 415 23.22 -9.31 3.22
C GLN A 415 24.08 -8.11 2.83
N CYS A 416 25.21 -7.94 3.56
CA CYS A 416 26.24 -6.98 3.20
C CYS A 416 26.84 -7.26 1.82
N ALA A 417 27.19 -6.20 1.09
CA ALA A 417 28.02 -6.28 -0.10
C ALA A 417 29.49 -6.67 0.22
N ASP A 418 30.30 -6.91 -0.81
CA ASP A 418 31.75 -7.14 -0.66
C ASP A 418 32.49 -5.82 -0.38
N TYR A 419 32.41 -5.36 0.87
CA TYR A 419 33.03 -4.11 1.30
C TYR A 419 34.56 -4.16 1.31
N ASP A 420 35.19 -5.34 1.38
CA ASP A 420 36.65 -5.48 1.28
C ASP A 420 37.13 -4.98 -0.10
N ARG A 421 36.37 -5.30 -1.16
CA ARG A 421 36.64 -4.83 -2.53
C ARG A 421 36.06 -3.44 -2.80
N ILE A 422 34.76 -3.24 -2.56
CA ILE A 422 34.04 -2.01 -2.92
C ILE A 422 34.64 -0.79 -2.23
N ALA A 423 34.85 -0.83 -0.90
CA ALA A 423 35.40 0.31 -0.17
C ALA A 423 36.85 0.60 -0.58
N LYS A 424 37.63 -0.41 -0.98
CA LYS A 424 38.98 -0.21 -1.51
C LYS A 424 38.96 0.51 -2.86
N ILE A 425 38.04 0.14 -3.75
CA ILE A 425 37.87 0.79 -5.07
C ILE A 425 37.44 2.25 -4.90
N CYS A 426 36.39 2.50 -4.09
CA CYS A 426 35.90 3.86 -3.83
C CYS A 426 37.00 4.76 -3.24
N ARG A 427 37.78 4.27 -2.26
CA ARG A 427 38.92 5.01 -1.70
C ARG A 427 40.03 5.29 -2.70
N PHE A 428 40.30 4.37 -3.64
CA PHE A 428 41.34 4.58 -4.65
C PHE A 428 40.99 5.74 -5.59
N TYR A 429 39.72 5.93 -5.92
CA TYR A 429 39.23 7.03 -6.77
C TYR A 429 38.77 8.27 -5.99
N ASP A 430 38.87 8.25 -4.65
CA ASP A 430 38.36 9.32 -3.76
C ASP A 430 36.87 9.63 -3.97
N VAL A 431 36.05 8.59 -4.18
CA VAL A 431 34.59 8.71 -4.33
C VAL A 431 33.91 8.27 -3.03
N PRO A 432 33.10 9.14 -2.38
CA PRO A 432 32.35 8.80 -1.18
C PRO A 432 31.43 7.59 -1.37
N LEU A 433 31.41 6.70 -0.38
CA LEU A 433 30.53 5.55 -0.32
C LEU A 433 29.39 5.81 0.67
N ILE A 434 28.15 5.62 0.22
CA ILE A 434 26.92 5.66 1.01
C ILE A 434 26.34 4.26 1.01
N GLU A 435 26.00 3.73 2.18
CA GLU A 435 25.37 2.43 2.32
C GLU A 435 23.86 2.59 2.50
N ASP A 436 23.10 1.97 1.59
CA ASP A 436 21.69 1.68 1.77
C ASP A 436 21.54 0.31 2.45
N ALA A 437 21.58 0.34 3.78
CA ALA A 437 21.37 -0.81 4.66
C ALA A 437 19.88 -0.95 5.07
N ALA A 438 18.95 -0.38 4.29
CA ALA A 438 17.51 -0.42 4.58
C ALA A 438 16.93 -1.83 4.70
N GLU A 439 17.64 -2.84 4.19
CA GLU A 439 17.25 -4.25 4.24
C GLU A 439 18.14 -5.08 5.19
N ALA A 440 19.19 -4.50 5.76
CA ALA A 440 20.31 -5.23 6.39
C ALA A 440 20.62 -4.87 7.83
N LEU A 441 19.70 -4.21 8.54
CA LEU A 441 19.85 -3.98 9.98
C LEU A 441 20.03 -5.29 10.76
N GLY A 442 21.18 -5.46 11.40
CA GLY A 442 21.58 -6.68 12.12
C GLY A 442 22.47 -7.63 11.31
N ALA A 443 22.73 -7.32 10.04
CA ALA A 443 23.71 -8.03 9.23
C ALA A 443 25.12 -7.58 9.62
N THR A 444 26.09 -8.48 9.49
CA THR A 444 27.49 -8.14 9.72
C THR A 444 28.39 -8.65 8.62
N TYR A 445 29.48 -7.95 8.35
CA TYR A 445 30.57 -8.39 7.49
C TYR A 445 31.91 -8.13 8.16
N ARG A 446 32.76 -9.15 8.24
CA ARG A 446 34.06 -9.08 8.96
C ARG A 446 33.93 -8.57 10.40
N GLY A 447 32.84 -8.91 11.07
CA GLY A 447 32.54 -8.50 12.45
C GLY A 447 32.06 -7.05 12.62
N LYS A 448 31.85 -6.30 11.53
CA LYS A 448 31.26 -4.96 11.55
C LYS A 448 29.82 -4.98 11.06
N SER A 449 28.97 -4.11 11.60
CA SER A 449 27.56 -4.00 11.20
C SER A 449 27.43 -3.40 9.79
N ALA A 450 26.43 -3.86 9.04
CA ALA A 450 25.93 -3.12 7.86
C ALA A 450 25.68 -1.65 8.23
N GLY A 451 25.93 -0.73 7.29
CA GLY A 451 25.79 0.71 7.47
C GLY A 451 26.98 1.42 8.13
N THR A 452 28.11 0.72 8.35
CA THR A 452 29.29 1.28 9.07
C THR A 452 30.63 1.13 8.32
N PHE A 453 30.57 0.88 7.01
CA PHE A 453 31.70 0.76 6.10
C PHE A 453 31.97 2.04 5.28
N GLY A 454 30.93 2.83 4.98
CA GLY A 454 30.96 4.06 4.19
C GLY A 454 30.97 5.34 5.03
N SER A 455 30.83 6.48 4.37
CA SER A 455 30.70 7.80 5.01
C SER A 455 29.36 7.98 5.72
N PHE A 456 28.33 7.32 5.17
CA PHE A 456 26.97 7.29 5.69
C PHE A 456 26.40 5.89 5.56
N GLY A 457 25.64 5.46 6.55
CA GLY A 457 24.75 4.31 6.47
C GLY A 457 23.30 4.74 6.64
N VAL A 458 22.40 4.09 5.93
CA VAL A 458 20.96 4.38 5.98
C VAL A 458 20.17 3.12 6.30
N PHE A 459 19.19 3.25 7.18
CA PHE A 459 18.27 2.18 7.56
C PHE A 459 16.82 2.59 7.36
N SER A 460 15.94 1.60 7.20
CA SER A 460 14.49 1.78 7.08
C SER A 460 13.77 0.99 8.17
N PHE A 461 12.71 1.60 8.70
CA PHE A 461 11.79 1.01 9.66
C PHE A 461 10.36 0.95 9.12
N ASN A 462 10.21 0.81 7.80
CA ASN A 462 8.91 0.57 7.17
C ASN A 462 8.26 -0.73 7.70
N GLY A 463 6.94 -0.87 7.57
CA GLY A 463 6.16 -1.97 8.15
C GLY A 463 6.65 -3.39 7.84
N ASN A 464 7.33 -3.59 6.71
CA ASN A 464 7.81 -4.91 6.31
C ASN A 464 9.28 -5.20 6.68
N LYS A 465 9.98 -4.26 7.31
CA LYS A 465 11.41 -4.41 7.65
C LYS A 465 11.62 -5.36 8.84
N ILE A 466 12.88 -5.70 9.12
CA ILE A 466 13.21 -6.67 10.19
C ILE A 466 12.69 -6.21 11.56
N ILE A 467 12.74 -4.89 11.78
CA ILE A 467 12.05 -4.15 12.83
C ILE A 467 11.32 -2.97 12.19
N THR A 468 10.29 -2.43 12.84
CA THR A 468 9.48 -1.35 12.27
C THR A 468 9.13 -0.26 13.27
N THR A 469 8.91 0.95 12.78
CA THR A 469 8.29 2.05 13.50
C THR A 469 6.99 2.48 12.80
N SER A 470 6.31 1.55 12.12
CA SER A 470 5.30 1.75 11.07
C SER A 470 5.84 2.44 9.81
N GLY A 471 6.55 3.56 9.99
CA GLY A 471 7.32 4.28 8.99
C GLY A 471 8.44 5.06 9.67
N GLY A 472 9.66 4.93 9.16
CA GLY A 472 10.83 5.54 9.77
C GLY A 472 12.12 5.20 9.04
N GLY A 473 13.19 5.88 9.42
CA GLY A 473 14.55 5.55 9.01
C GLY A 473 15.58 6.11 9.96
N MET A 474 16.83 5.71 9.73
CA MET A 474 17.99 6.20 10.47
C MET A 474 19.10 6.52 9.48
N LEU A 475 19.77 7.65 9.68
CA LEU A 475 21.06 7.94 9.06
C LEU A 475 22.13 7.77 10.13
N VAL A 476 23.19 7.02 9.85
CA VAL A 476 24.35 6.89 10.74
C VAL A 476 25.61 7.41 10.07
N THR A 477 26.54 7.94 10.85
CA THR A 477 27.85 8.40 10.40
C THR A 477 28.82 8.46 11.58
N ASP A 478 30.12 8.47 11.27
CA ASP A 478 31.17 8.68 12.27
C ASP A 478 31.54 10.15 12.47
N GLN A 479 30.94 11.06 11.70
CA GLN A 479 31.23 12.50 11.72
C GLN A 479 30.11 13.29 12.39
N LYS A 480 30.40 13.80 13.60
CA LYS A 480 29.44 14.55 14.41
C LYS A 480 28.87 15.76 13.66
N GLU A 481 29.73 16.48 12.94
CA GLU A 481 29.35 17.69 12.21
C GLU A 481 28.32 17.36 11.11
N LEU A 482 28.47 16.21 10.44
CA LEU A 482 27.52 15.76 9.41
C LEU A 482 26.20 15.27 10.03
N ALA A 483 26.24 14.61 11.18
CA ALA A 483 25.03 14.24 11.92
C ALA A 483 24.25 15.47 12.41
N ASP A 484 24.94 16.46 12.96
CA ASP A 484 24.34 17.72 13.38
C ASP A 484 23.74 18.47 12.18
N LYS A 485 24.44 18.48 11.03
CA LYS A 485 23.92 19.06 9.79
C LYS A 485 22.69 18.31 9.27
N ALA A 486 22.67 16.98 9.37
CA ALA A 486 21.49 16.18 9.01
C ALA A 486 20.29 16.55 9.89
N ARG A 487 20.46 16.69 11.22
CA ARG A 487 19.40 17.13 12.15
C ARG A 487 18.89 18.53 11.80
N PHE A 488 19.79 19.46 11.51
CA PHE A 488 19.45 20.82 11.06
C PHE A 488 18.60 20.78 9.78
N LEU A 489 19.06 20.07 8.74
CA LEU A 489 18.31 19.95 7.48
C LEU A 489 16.96 19.25 7.68
N ALA A 490 16.89 18.22 8.51
CA ALA A 490 15.66 17.46 8.78
C ALA A 490 14.58 18.24 9.55
N THR A 491 14.95 19.39 10.12
CA THR A 491 14.09 20.25 10.95
C THR A 491 13.91 21.64 10.33
N GLN A 492 13.72 21.67 9.01
CA GLN A 492 13.52 22.89 8.22
C GLN A 492 14.71 23.87 8.20
N ALA A 493 15.93 23.40 8.47
CA ALA A 493 17.15 24.21 8.42
C ALA A 493 17.01 25.52 9.23
N ARG A 494 16.46 25.43 10.44
CA ARG A 494 16.20 26.59 11.30
C ARG A 494 17.49 27.03 12.00
N ASP A 495 17.91 28.25 11.74
CA ASP A 495 19.10 28.86 12.35
C ASP A 495 18.92 29.12 13.86
N PRO A 496 20.02 29.17 14.64
CA PRO A 496 19.96 29.54 16.05
C PRO A 496 19.72 31.05 16.22
N ALA A 497 18.47 31.48 16.10
CA ALA A 497 18.03 32.86 16.31
C ALA A 497 16.76 32.92 17.17
N PRO A 498 16.46 34.07 17.83
CA PRO A 498 15.22 34.24 18.61
C PRO A 498 13.93 34.15 17.78
N HIS A 499 13.99 34.45 16.48
CA HIS A 499 12.89 34.32 15.51
C HIS A 499 13.14 33.17 14.53
N TYR A 500 12.11 32.76 13.78
CA TYR A 500 12.28 31.80 12.68
C TYR A 500 13.16 32.41 11.58
N GLN A 501 14.41 31.93 11.52
CA GLN A 501 15.46 32.39 10.62
C GLN A 501 16.00 31.19 9.85
N HIS A 502 16.24 31.37 8.56
CA HIS A 502 16.69 30.31 7.66
C HIS A 502 17.71 30.86 6.66
N SER A 503 18.93 30.33 6.67
CA SER A 503 19.97 30.61 5.67
C SER A 503 20.03 29.55 4.56
N GLU A 504 19.41 28.40 4.79
CA GLU A 504 19.39 27.25 3.89
C GLU A 504 17.98 26.66 3.80
N ILE A 505 17.71 25.93 2.72
CA ILE A 505 16.45 25.19 2.58
C ILE A 505 16.60 23.83 3.25
N GLY A 506 15.72 23.55 4.20
CA GLY A 506 15.62 22.25 4.86
C GLY A 506 14.40 21.45 4.43
N TYR A 507 14.09 20.44 5.24
CA TYR A 507 13.04 19.46 5.01
C TYR A 507 12.30 19.19 6.33
N ASN A 508 11.11 18.60 6.23
CA ASN A 508 10.42 18.03 7.39
C ASN A 508 10.61 16.51 7.40
N TYR A 509 11.77 16.07 7.87
CA TYR A 509 12.17 14.66 7.86
C TYR A 509 12.39 14.08 9.25
N ARG A 510 12.10 14.83 10.32
CA ARG A 510 12.37 14.36 11.67
C ARG A 510 11.37 13.28 12.11
N MET A 511 11.86 12.24 12.79
CA MET A 511 11.03 11.15 13.31
C MET A 511 10.16 11.61 14.48
N SER A 512 8.90 11.14 14.54
CA SER A 512 8.00 11.30 15.68
C SER A 512 8.52 10.61 16.94
N ASN A 513 8.40 11.25 18.10
CA ASN A 513 8.77 10.68 19.39
C ASN A 513 7.97 9.41 19.73
N LEU A 514 6.70 9.32 19.29
CA LEU A 514 5.88 8.11 19.41
C LEU A 514 6.48 6.94 18.62
N LEU A 515 6.93 7.21 17.39
CA LEU A 515 7.51 6.19 16.51
C LEU A 515 8.90 5.78 16.97
N ALA A 516 9.69 6.72 17.51
CA ALA A 516 10.96 6.41 18.15
C ALA A 516 10.76 5.51 19.37
N ALA A 517 9.71 5.72 20.17
CA ALA A 517 9.38 4.85 21.30
C ALA A 517 9.11 3.39 20.86
N VAL A 518 8.34 3.21 19.78
CA VAL A 518 8.15 1.90 19.14
C VAL A 518 9.48 1.34 18.64
N GLY A 519 10.31 2.16 18.00
CA GLY A 519 11.62 1.76 17.48
C GLY A 519 12.56 1.22 18.55
N ARG A 520 12.57 1.83 19.74
CA ARG A 520 13.35 1.36 20.89
C ARG A 520 12.91 -0.02 21.35
N GLY A 521 11.60 -0.26 21.47
CA GLY A 521 11.08 -1.58 21.83
C GLY A 521 11.47 -2.63 20.80
N GLN A 522 11.35 -2.33 19.52
CA GLN A 522 11.73 -3.26 18.46
C GLN A 522 13.25 -3.51 18.39
N LEU A 523 14.07 -2.49 18.64
CA LEU A 523 15.53 -2.58 18.63
C LEU A 523 16.03 -3.56 19.70
N ALA A 524 15.36 -3.61 20.86
CA ALA A 524 15.67 -4.57 21.93
C ALA A 524 15.48 -6.02 21.48
N GLU A 525 14.53 -6.28 20.58
CA GLU A 525 14.23 -7.62 20.05
C GLU A 525 15.05 -7.99 18.79
N LEU A 526 15.87 -7.08 18.25
CA LEU A 526 16.52 -7.24 16.95
C LEU A 526 17.26 -8.57 16.79
N ASP A 527 18.08 -8.97 17.76
CA ASP A 527 18.86 -10.22 17.67
C ASP A 527 17.95 -11.46 17.62
N SER A 528 16.88 -11.44 18.39
CA SER A 528 15.85 -12.48 18.38
C SER A 528 15.18 -12.56 17.00
N ARG A 529 14.78 -11.40 16.44
CA ARG A 529 14.18 -11.32 15.10
C ARG A 529 15.12 -11.84 14.02
N VAL A 530 16.40 -11.49 14.07
CA VAL A 530 17.41 -11.99 13.14
C VAL A 530 17.54 -13.51 13.23
N ASN A 531 17.63 -14.06 14.45
CA ASN A 531 17.74 -15.50 14.65
C ASN A 531 16.51 -16.26 14.13
N GLN A 532 15.30 -15.72 14.35
CA GLN A 532 14.06 -16.29 13.83
C GLN A 532 14.03 -16.31 12.30
N ARG A 533 14.44 -15.21 11.64
CA ARG A 533 14.50 -15.14 10.17
C ARG A 533 15.53 -16.10 9.58
N ARG A 534 16.69 -16.23 10.22
CA ARG A 534 17.70 -17.23 9.83
C ARG A 534 17.20 -18.66 10.00
N ALA A 535 16.51 -18.96 11.10
CA ALA A 535 15.87 -20.27 11.30
C ALA A 535 14.83 -20.60 10.23
N ASN A 536 14.09 -19.60 9.72
CA ASN A 536 13.19 -19.78 8.58
C ASN A 536 13.96 -20.12 7.31
N PHE A 537 15.03 -19.39 7.00
CA PHE A 537 15.90 -19.69 5.87
C PHE A 537 16.48 -21.12 5.97
N GLU A 538 16.99 -21.50 7.14
CA GLU A 538 17.56 -22.83 7.40
C GLU A 538 16.51 -23.94 7.21
N TYR A 539 15.28 -23.72 7.65
CA TYR A 539 14.16 -24.64 7.40
C TYR A 539 13.90 -24.83 5.92
N TYR A 540 13.73 -23.74 5.17
CA TYR A 540 13.49 -23.80 3.73
C TYR A 540 14.67 -24.45 2.99
N SER A 541 15.91 -24.11 3.37
CA SER A 541 17.11 -24.67 2.77
C SER A 541 17.23 -26.17 3.01
N GLN A 542 16.82 -26.67 4.19
CA GLN A 542 16.80 -28.11 4.48
C GLN A 542 15.70 -28.82 3.69
N ALA A 543 14.53 -28.20 3.57
CA ALA A 543 13.38 -28.82 2.90
C ALA A 543 13.47 -28.80 1.37
N LEU A 544 14.10 -27.77 0.79
CA LEU A 544 14.12 -27.52 -0.64
C LEU A 544 15.52 -27.58 -1.28
N GLY A 545 16.58 -27.66 -0.48
CA GLY A 545 17.96 -27.53 -0.97
C GLY A 545 18.41 -28.62 -1.95
N ASP A 546 17.88 -29.84 -1.80
CA ASP A 546 18.17 -30.97 -2.69
C ASP A 546 17.19 -31.07 -3.87
N VAL A 547 16.22 -30.16 -3.97
CA VAL A 547 15.20 -30.19 -5.03
C VAL A 547 15.80 -29.68 -6.35
N PRO A 548 15.74 -30.46 -7.44
CA PRO A 548 16.28 -30.05 -8.73
C PRO A 548 15.71 -28.72 -9.20
N GLY A 549 16.60 -27.79 -9.56
CA GLY A 549 16.23 -26.48 -10.07
C GLY A 549 15.99 -25.41 -9.01
N ILE A 550 16.03 -25.74 -7.71
CA ILE A 550 15.98 -24.74 -6.63
C ILE A 550 17.40 -24.36 -6.21
N ARG A 551 17.66 -23.06 -6.01
CA ARG A 551 18.92 -22.56 -5.45
C ARG A 551 18.70 -21.34 -4.58
N PHE A 552 19.10 -21.38 -3.31
CA PHE A 552 18.95 -20.25 -2.40
C PHE A 552 19.97 -19.14 -2.67
N MET A 553 19.65 -17.91 -2.25
CA MET A 553 20.59 -16.79 -2.22
C MET A 553 21.84 -17.16 -1.41
N PRO A 554 23.06 -17.10 -1.99
CA PRO A 554 24.26 -17.48 -1.27
C PRO A 554 24.57 -16.50 -0.14
N GLU A 555 25.28 -16.99 0.88
CA GLU A 555 25.80 -16.14 1.96
C GLU A 555 27.26 -15.76 1.67
N ILE A 556 27.60 -14.48 1.72
CA ILE A 556 28.97 -14.01 1.51
C ILE A 556 29.91 -14.55 2.60
N SER A 557 31.10 -15.00 2.21
CA SER A 557 32.11 -15.49 3.15
C SER A 557 32.57 -14.39 4.12
N GLY A 558 32.59 -14.71 5.42
CA GLY A 558 32.90 -13.73 6.47
C GLY A 558 31.76 -12.75 6.78
N GLY A 559 30.61 -12.91 6.12
CA GLY A 559 29.37 -12.20 6.44
C GLY A 559 28.41 -13.05 7.27
N ARG A 560 27.41 -12.38 7.83
CA ARG A 560 26.23 -12.98 8.46
C ARG A 560 25.02 -12.18 8.01
N SER A 561 24.23 -12.76 7.11
CA SER A 561 23.00 -12.16 6.63
C SER A 561 21.91 -12.23 7.70
N THR A 562 21.04 -11.22 7.74
CA THR A 562 19.82 -11.28 8.55
C THR A 562 18.75 -12.17 7.95
N ARG A 563 18.88 -12.49 6.66
CA ARG A 563 17.85 -13.14 5.86
C ARG A 563 16.52 -12.39 6.00
N TRP A 564 16.55 -11.06 5.82
CA TRP A 564 15.34 -10.23 5.87
C TRP A 564 14.25 -10.90 5.03
N LEU A 565 14.57 -11.29 3.80
CA LEU A 565 13.78 -12.21 3.01
C LEU A 565 14.60 -13.46 2.69
N THR A 566 13.95 -14.63 2.75
CA THR A 566 14.45 -15.87 2.18
C THR A 566 14.18 -15.82 0.68
N CYS A 567 15.26 -15.70 -0.08
CA CYS A 567 15.21 -15.61 -1.53
C CYS A 567 15.83 -16.86 -2.17
N LEU A 568 15.22 -17.34 -3.26
CA LEU A 568 15.70 -18.45 -4.05
C LEU A 568 15.56 -18.18 -5.54
N LEU A 569 16.26 -18.96 -6.35
CA LEU A 569 16.15 -19.04 -7.80
C LEU A 569 15.49 -20.37 -8.18
N VAL A 570 14.69 -20.33 -9.24
CA VAL A 570 14.00 -21.47 -9.84
C VAL A 570 14.45 -21.63 -11.29
N ASP A 571 14.96 -22.81 -11.61
CA ASP A 571 15.23 -23.28 -12.97
C ASP A 571 14.01 -24.10 -13.44
N PRO A 572 13.11 -23.53 -14.26
CA PRO A 572 11.82 -24.16 -14.59
C PRO A 572 11.98 -25.47 -15.35
N ASP A 573 13.08 -25.66 -16.08
CA ASP A 573 13.35 -26.88 -16.84
C ASP A 573 13.67 -28.06 -15.91
N LYS A 574 14.25 -27.78 -14.75
CA LYS A 574 14.60 -28.80 -13.74
C LYS A 574 13.54 -28.97 -12.68
N PHE A 575 12.91 -27.86 -12.27
CA PHE A 575 11.92 -27.85 -11.20
C PHE A 575 10.52 -28.25 -11.68
N GLY A 576 10.18 -27.96 -12.94
CA GLY A 576 8.88 -28.25 -13.52
C GLY A 576 7.87 -27.09 -13.42
N ALA A 577 8.23 -25.95 -12.83
CA ALA A 577 7.41 -24.74 -12.77
C ALA A 577 8.28 -23.47 -12.78
N THR A 578 7.72 -22.38 -13.28
CA THR A 578 8.26 -21.02 -13.23
C THR A 578 8.02 -20.36 -11.88
N THR A 579 8.75 -19.29 -11.58
CA THR A 579 8.54 -18.45 -10.39
C THR A 579 7.12 -17.89 -10.30
N GLU A 580 6.54 -17.49 -11.45
CA GLU A 580 5.17 -16.97 -11.49
C GLU A 580 4.12 -18.07 -11.25
N GLU A 581 4.33 -19.27 -11.77
CA GLU A 581 3.45 -20.41 -11.47
C GLU A 581 3.48 -20.77 -9.97
N ILE A 582 4.66 -20.75 -9.35
CA ILE A 582 4.81 -20.93 -7.89
C ILE A 582 4.13 -19.79 -7.13
N ARG A 583 4.34 -18.53 -7.54
CA ARG A 583 3.73 -17.36 -6.89
C ARG A 583 2.21 -17.42 -6.93
N LEU A 584 1.65 -17.80 -8.08
CA LEU A 584 0.21 -17.99 -8.24
C LEU A 584 -0.31 -19.23 -7.49
N ALA A 585 0.50 -20.27 -7.32
CA ALA A 585 0.15 -21.41 -6.47
C ALA A 585 0.08 -20.99 -4.99
N HIS A 586 1.09 -20.26 -4.50
CA HIS A 586 1.06 -19.65 -3.17
C HIS A 586 -0.15 -18.73 -2.99
N GLU A 587 -0.43 -17.84 -3.95
CA GLU A 587 -1.55 -16.89 -3.83
C GLU A 587 -2.91 -17.60 -3.74
N ARG A 588 -3.14 -18.68 -4.51
CA ARG A 588 -4.37 -19.50 -4.42
C ARG A 588 -4.56 -20.14 -3.05
N GLU A 589 -3.45 -20.43 -2.38
CA GLU A 589 -3.41 -21.00 -1.04
C GLU A 589 -3.28 -19.91 0.03
N ASN A 590 -3.54 -18.64 -0.29
CA ASN A 590 -3.44 -17.49 0.63
C ASN A 590 -2.05 -17.32 1.28
N ILE A 591 -1.00 -17.50 0.48
CA ILE A 591 0.40 -17.32 0.85
C ILE A 591 1.01 -16.21 -0.01
N GLU A 592 1.53 -15.16 0.62
CA GLU A 592 2.23 -14.10 -0.09
C GLU A 592 3.65 -14.54 -0.46
N SER A 593 3.94 -14.55 -1.75
CA SER A 593 5.31 -14.57 -2.26
C SER A 593 5.47 -13.50 -3.32
N ARG A 594 6.70 -13.03 -3.55
CA ARG A 594 6.98 -11.93 -4.46
C ARG A 594 8.15 -12.28 -5.37
N PRO A 595 8.19 -11.78 -6.62
CA PRO A 595 9.43 -11.76 -7.37
C PRO A 595 10.53 -11.01 -6.59
N LEU A 596 11.79 -11.22 -6.98
CA LEU A 596 12.84 -10.30 -6.55
C LEU A 596 12.55 -8.88 -7.09
N TRP A 597 13.30 -7.89 -6.61
CA TRP A 597 13.25 -6.55 -7.17
C TRP A 597 13.49 -6.57 -8.67
N LYS A 598 12.60 -5.90 -9.41
CA LYS A 598 12.81 -5.65 -10.83
C LYS A 598 13.93 -4.61 -10.97
N PRO A 599 15.04 -4.92 -11.67
CA PRO A 599 16.18 -4.04 -11.78
C PRO A 599 15.79 -2.65 -12.29
N MET A 600 16.41 -1.62 -11.72
CA MET A 600 16.09 -0.23 -12.02
C MET A 600 16.31 0.11 -13.49
N HIS A 601 17.31 -0.45 -14.15
CA HIS A 601 17.54 -0.24 -15.58
C HIS A 601 16.40 -0.79 -16.47
N MET A 602 15.59 -1.74 -15.96
CA MET A 602 14.40 -2.26 -16.64
C MET A 602 13.12 -1.48 -16.31
N GLN A 603 13.20 -0.48 -15.42
CA GLN A 603 12.05 0.35 -15.07
C GLN A 603 11.89 1.48 -16.10
N PRO A 604 10.66 1.73 -16.60
CA PRO A 604 10.44 2.79 -17.61
C PRO A 604 10.95 4.18 -17.18
N VAL A 605 10.84 4.52 -15.89
CA VAL A 605 11.30 5.80 -15.33
C VAL A 605 12.82 5.99 -15.42
N PHE A 606 13.58 4.90 -15.53
CA PHE A 606 15.04 4.89 -15.56
C PHE A 606 15.61 4.35 -16.88
N ALA A 607 14.79 4.16 -17.91
CA ALA A 607 15.21 3.57 -19.19
C ALA A 607 16.32 4.36 -19.92
N GLN A 608 16.49 5.65 -19.60
CA GLN A 608 17.54 6.51 -20.16
C GLN A 608 18.79 6.63 -19.28
N CYS A 609 18.80 5.99 -18.11
CA CYS A 609 19.95 5.99 -17.22
C CYS A 609 21.01 5.00 -17.74
N PRO A 610 22.31 5.35 -17.69
CA PRO A 610 23.38 4.45 -18.04
C PRO A 610 23.38 3.21 -17.14
N MET A 611 23.79 2.10 -17.71
CA MET A 611 23.90 0.82 -17.03
C MET A 611 25.23 0.16 -17.42
N ARG A 612 25.97 -0.32 -16.41
CA ARG A 612 27.14 -1.18 -16.59
C ARG A 612 26.73 -2.62 -16.27
N GLY A 613 26.76 -3.49 -17.28
CA GLY A 613 26.23 -4.86 -17.20
C GLY A 613 24.71 -4.89 -17.41
N GLY A 614 24.01 -5.76 -16.68
CA GLY A 614 22.54 -5.85 -16.61
C GLY A 614 22.03 -7.28 -16.59
N THR A 615 22.75 -8.16 -17.27
CA THR A 615 22.37 -9.57 -17.44
C THR A 615 22.23 -10.34 -16.13
N VAL A 616 23.03 -10.05 -15.09
CA VAL A 616 22.93 -10.81 -13.84
C VAL A 616 21.66 -10.43 -13.10
N SER A 617 21.42 -9.14 -12.88
CA SER A 617 20.22 -8.66 -12.19
C SER A 617 18.92 -8.98 -12.95
N GLU A 618 18.93 -8.95 -14.28
CA GLU A 618 17.84 -9.46 -15.13
C GLU A 618 17.54 -10.94 -14.84
N GLN A 619 18.56 -11.79 -14.88
CA GLN A 619 18.42 -13.22 -14.62
C GLN A 619 17.95 -13.51 -13.19
N LEU A 620 18.44 -12.75 -12.21
CA LEU A 620 18.02 -12.86 -10.81
C LEU A 620 16.53 -12.52 -10.69
N PHE A 621 16.06 -11.46 -11.34
CA PHE A 621 14.65 -11.08 -11.34
C PHE A 621 13.75 -12.11 -12.02
N GLU A 622 14.12 -12.57 -13.21
CA GLU A 622 13.34 -13.56 -13.98
C GLU A 622 13.18 -14.88 -13.22
N LYS A 623 14.25 -15.33 -12.56
CA LYS A 623 14.30 -16.65 -11.93
C LYS A 623 14.07 -16.62 -10.43
N GLY A 624 13.96 -15.45 -9.82
CA GLY A 624 14.00 -15.32 -8.37
C GLY A 624 12.65 -15.11 -7.71
N LEU A 625 12.51 -15.66 -6.51
CA LEU A 625 11.31 -15.58 -5.69
C LEU A 625 11.68 -15.34 -4.22
N CYS A 626 10.99 -14.40 -3.58
CA CYS A 626 10.98 -14.15 -2.14
C CYS A 626 9.88 -14.98 -1.48
N LEU A 627 10.24 -15.76 -0.45
CA LEU A 627 9.32 -16.56 0.35
C LEU A 627 8.93 -15.85 1.66
N PRO A 628 7.78 -16.20 2.27
CA PRO A 628 7.43 -15.77 3.62
C PRO A 628 8.57 -15.96 4.62
N SER A 629 8.95 -14.85 5.25
CA SER A 629 10.14 -14.72 6.09
C SER A 629 9.85 -13.97 7.39
N GLY A 630 8.58 -13.75 7.74
CA GLY A 630 8.18 -13.15 9.00
C GLY A 630 8.81 -13.86 10.20
N SER A 631 9.25 -13.10 11.19
CA SER A 631 9.90 -13.66 12.39
C SER A 631 8.93 -14.42 13.31
N SER A 632 7.62 -14.22 13.14
CA SER A 632 6.54 -14.95 13.82
C SER A 632 6.10 -16.24 13.08
N LEU A 633 6.72 -16.57 11.94
CA LEU A 633 6.29 -17.68 11.10
C LEU A 633 6.44 -19.03 11.82
N SER A 634 5.33 -19.75 11.97
CA SER A 634 5.28 -21.03 12.66
C SER A 634 5.89 -22.16 11.83
N ARG A 635 6.06 -23.34 12.45
CA ARG A 635 6.49 -24.54 11.74
C ARG A 635 5.47 -24.99 10.68
N ASP A 636 4.19 -24.97 11.02
CA ASP A 636 3.12 -25.44 10.13
C ASP A 636 2.94 -24.50 8.93
N GLU A 637 3.08 -23.19 9.15
CA GLU A 637 3.08 -22.21 8.05
C GLU A 637 4.27 -22.41 7.11
N ARG A 638 5.49 -22.62 7.65
CA ARG A 638 6.67 -22.94 6.82
C ARG A 638 6.48 -24.23 6.03
N GLN A 639 5.90 -25.24 6.66
CA GLN A 639 5.59 -26.50 6.00
C GLN A 639 4.60 -26.30 4.86
N ARG A 640 3.53 -25.54 5.07
CA ARG A 640 2.53 -25.21 4.04
C ARG A 640 3.17 -24.47 2.85
N VAL A 641 4.06 -23.51 3.10
CA VAL A 641 4.83 -22.83 2.03
C VAL A 641 5.64 -23.85 1.21
N VAL A 642 6.38 -24.75 1.87
CA VAL A 642 7.17 -25.80 1.19
C VAL A 642 6.29 -26.74 0.37
N GLU A 643 5.18 -27.21 0.94
CA GLU A 643 4.27 -28.15 0.29
C GLU A 643 3.65 -27.56 -0.97
N VAL A 644 3.16 -26.31 -0.91
CA VAL A 644 2.57 -25.62 -2.06
C VAL A 644 3.62 -25.38 -3.14
N LEU A 645 4.83 -25.01 -2.77
CA LEU A 645 5.95 -24.85 -3.71
C LEU A 645 6.25 -26.17 -4.42
N LEU A 646 6.45 -27.26 -3.69
CA LEU A 646 6.74 -28.58 -4.26
C LEU A 646 5.60 -29.09 -5.14
N ALA A 647 4.35 -28.89 -4.72
CA ALA A 647 3.17 -29.23 -5.50
C ALA A 647 3.12 -28.50 -6.84
N ALA A 648 3.58 -27.24 -6.91
CA ALA A 648 3.66 -26.50 -8.16
C ALA A 648 4.63 -27.14 -9.17
N GLY A 649 5.81 -27.60 -8.72
CA GLY A 649 6.80 -28.28 -9.57
C GLY A 649 6.33 -29.63 -10.11
N ASN A 650 5.54 -30.37 -9.32
CA ASN A 650 5.05 -31.70 -9.70
C ASN A 650 3.90 -31.70 -10.74
N ARG A 651 3.30 -30.54 -11.06
CA ARG A 651 2.16 -30.46 -12.01
C ARG A 651 2.52 -30.79 -13.46
N ARG A 652 3.81 -30.76 -13.83
CA ARG A 652 4.26 -31.26 -15.15
C ARG A 652 4.41 -32.78 -15.20
N THR A 653 4.30 -33.49 -14.07
CA THR A 653 4.35 -34.96 -14.01
C THR A 653 2.98 -35.57 -13.74
N THR A 654 2.01 -35.37 -14.63
CA THR A 654 0.75 -36.13 -14.69
C THR A 654 0.41 -36.48 -16.16
N PRO A 655 -0.34 -37.56 -16.40
CA PRO A 655 0.10 -38.72 -17.19
C PRO A 655 -0.15 -38.59 -18.70
N VAL A 656 0.66 -37.81 -19.40
CA VAL A 656 0.80 -37.95 -20.87
C VAL A 656 2.12 -38.66 -21.22
N ASP A 657 3.18 -38.44 -20.44
CA ASP A 657 4.49 -39.05 -20.68
C ASP A 657 4.63 -40.52 -20.23
N ARG A 658 3.61 -41.08 -19.55
CA ARG A 658 3.56 -42.52 -19.25
C ARG A 658 2.94 -43.35 -20.38
N GLU A 659 2.10 -42.77 -21.23
CA GLU A 659 1.52 -43.51 -22.36
C GLU A 659 2.48 -43.61 -23.55
N GLU A 660 3.36 -42.63 -23.77
CA GLU A 660 4.35 -42.72 -24.86
C GLU A 660 5.51 -43.69 -24.59
N LYS A 661 5.86 -43.94 -23.32
CA LYS A 661 6.89 -44.95 -22.96
C LYS A 661 6.36 -46.37 -22.82
N VAL A 662 5.05 -46.57 -22.67
CA VAL A 662 4.45 -47.91 -22.72
C VAL A 662 4.08 -48.27 -24.17
N ALA A 663 3.63 -47.31 -24.98
CA ALA A 663 3.28 -47.54 -26.39
C ALA A 663 4.49 -47.91 -27.28
N THR A 664 5.71 -47.49 -26.94
CA THR A 664 6.94 -47.87 -27.68
C THR A 664 7.52 -49.23 -27.29
N SER A 665 6.98 -49.90 -26.26
CA SER A 665 7.44 -51.25 -25.83
C SER A 665 6.54 -52.40 -26.29
N VAL A 666 5.38 -52.11 -26.89
CA VAL A 666 4.40 -53.13 -27.35
C VAL A 666 4.42 -53.33 -28.87
N GLN A 667 5.15 -52.52 -29.65
CA GLN A 667 5.35 -52.73 -31.09
C GLN A 667 6.66 -53.44 -31.48
N ALA A 668 7.38 -54.01 -30.50
CA ALA A 668 8.57 -54.82 -30.75
C ALA A 668 8.51 -56.15 -29.98
N ARG A 669 7.48 -56.96 -30.25
CA ARG A 669 7.48 -58.43 -30.05
C ARG A 669 6.59 -59.12 -31.05
#